data_AF-A0A8G0PJK3-F1
#
_entry.id   AF-A0A8G0PJK3-F1
#
_cell.length_a   1.000
_cell.length_b   1.000
_cell.length_c   1.000
_cell.angle_alpha   90.00
_cell.angle_beta   90.00
_cell.angle_gamma   90.00
#
_symmetry.space_group_name_H-M   'P 1'
#
loop_
_entity.id
_entity.type
_entity.pdbx_description
1 polymer ?
#
loop_
_entity_poly.entity_id
_entity_poly.type
_entity_poly.pdbx_seq_one_letter_code
_entity_poly.pdbx_strand_id
1 'polypeptide(L)'
;MENYSISSNSFKNNVQFHQGNNYYASETPQSKSDACRNVLFLADPIVDRESLKSTKGRRTVGTCEWIRDNETYQSWLDGGVQCLWITGGPGKGKTMLSIFLTEELEKRTQESKATEFLVFFFCTPDEKHSSAVSILRGLAYQLIRFRPNLASHILSDFESAQKTQETLNSPNALWMVLEKLLQAPDLGTVFCVLDGLDECDEESSSLLIDKFYEYFFESSRPSGVQFKLAIVSRKIDLLDAFPQVKLDPDNNEYVNSDIQNFISSSLKRLERIRGFNDYRESIETTLLDRAQGTFLWVGFVIAELSRQRTCTQIMETLEGIPQGLHGLYSRMLAQIEASRRSVVFDILQCITVAVRPLTLSELGEVIHFPSTMKISKGQAILDYITLCGHILTVHDQQVSLVHQSARDYLLQGDADRDPILKEFQINAEHAHATLAESCLDYIEKSDLRNTPLDRKDASVLQKSPLLEYAARYWPEHASWCSGANNKSSFSLSRPFFQETSSVRKNWWRTYGKRSTDGRLQDVSNLPLLHMASYFGIYGLARELLITGTSLRTREVINKSLGHDNETTPLSLAARRGHTAIIQLLLTNGADGKNKALKLAAHRGHIDIIQLLLANGAGDKDKALRAAAGQGNVTIVQLLLANGADGKDKALREAAVRGHINIVQLLLANGADGKGVALYQTTFMGHAAIVQLLLTNGADGKDEALQVAAYRGHMDILQLLLANGANGKDRALQQAAYGGHIDIVQLLLTNGADGKDEALQVAAYRGHMDILQLLLANGADGKDKALQQAAHGGHIDIVQLLLSNGADGKDEALREAVYEGHTAIEQLLVANGADGFQF
;
A
#
# COMPACT_ATOMS: atom_id res chain seq x y z
N MET A 1 -1.72 -29.43 -48.89
CA MET A 1 -0.34 -29.02 -49.20
C MET A 1 -0.24 -27.54 -48.90
N GLU A 2 0.84 -27.18 -48.22
CA GLU A 2 1.30 -25.85 -47.78
C GLU A 2 0.56 -25.20 -46.59
N ASN A 3 1.21 -25.41 -45.44
CA ASN A 3 1.04 -24.73 -44.15
C ASN A 3 1.65 -23.33 -44.21
N TYR A 4 0.95 -22.32 -43.68
CA TYR A 4 1.58 -21.14 -43.09
C TYR A 4 0.98 -20.90 -41.70
N SER A 5 1.74 -21.31 -40.69
CA SER A 5 1.53 -21.07 -39.27
C SER A 5 2.04 -19.66 -38.93
N ILE A 6 1.17 -18.79 -38.45
CA ILE A 6 1.57 -17.53 -37.79
C ILE A 6 1.40 -17.75 -36.29
N SER A 7 2.52 -17.98 -35.60
CA SER A 7 2.59 -18.16 -34.16
C SER A 7 2.52 -16.82 -33.44
N SER A 8 1.52 -16.70 -32.57
CA SER A 8 1.35 -15.68 -31.53
C SER A 8 2.51 -15.73 -30.53
N ASN A 9 3.38 -14.70 -30.52
CA ASN A 9 4.40 -14.55 -29.50
C ASN A 9 3.82 -13.85 -28.26
N SER A 10 3.73 -14.62 -27.19
CA SER A 10 3.41 -14.21 -25.83
C SER A 10 4.47 -13.28 -25.26
N PHE A 11 4.07 -12.08 -24.82
CA PHE A 11 4.82 -11.28 -23.85
C PHE A 11 4.81 -12.00 -22.50
N LYS A 12 5.85 -12.82 -22.26
CA LYS A 12 6.17 -13.35 -20.93
C LYS A 12 7.14 -12.38 -20.24
N ASN A 13 6.65 -11.69 -19.22
CA ASN A 13 7.47 -10.98 -18.24
C ASN A 13 8.36 -11.97 -17.49
N ASN A 14 9.61 -12.11 -17.91
CA ASN A 14 10.68 -12.73 -17.14
C ASN A 14 11.58 -11.62 -16.59
N VAL A 15 11.33 -11.21 -15.33
CA VAL A 15 12.38 -10.58 -14.52
C VAL A 15 12.99 -11.69 -13.67
N GLN A 16 14.00 -12.36 -14.24
CA GLN A 16 14.93 -13.18 -13.45
C GLN A 16 15.96 -12.24 -12.83
N PHE A 17 15.98 -12.18 -11.50
CA PHE A 17 17.10 -11.60 -10.76
C PHE A 17 18.31 -12.53 -10.94
N HIS A 18 19.23 -12.15 -11.83
CA HIS A 18 20.55 -12.77 -11.89
C HIS A 18 21.40 -12.29 -10.71
N GLN A 19 21.82 -13.24 -9.87
CA GLN A 19 22.93 -13.07 -8.94
C GLN A 19 24.24 -13.00 -9.73
N GLY A 20 25.06 -11.98 -9.44
CA GLY A 20 26.49 -11.94 -9.72
C GLY A 20 26.92 -11.46 -11.11
N ASN A 21 27.26 -10.18 -11.25
CA ASN A 21 28.60 -9.73 -11.64
C ASN A 21 28.71 -8.20 -11.74
N ASN A 22 29.86 -7.70 -11.31
CA ASN A 22 30.31 -6.31 -11.32
C ASN A 22 30.09 -5.60 -12.66
N TYR A 23 29.31 -4.52 -12.64
CA TYR A 23 29.45 -3.38 -13.55
C TYR A 23 29.12 -2.10 -12.79
N TYR A 24 30.12 -1.51 -12.11
CA TYR A 24 30.09 -0.08 -11.78
C TYR A 24 30.41 0.69 -13.06
N ALA A 25 29.43 0.79 -13.94
CA ALA A 25 29.40 1.81 -14.99
C ALA A 25 28.65 3.01 -14.44
N SER A 26 29.13 4.22 -14.74
CA SER A 26 28.54 5.50 -14.35
C SER A 26 27.06 5.60 -14.72
N GLU A 27 26.17 5.33 -13.76
CA GLU A 27 24.74 5.50 -13.95
C GLU A 27 24.38 6.99 -14.00
N THR A 28 23.91 7.45 -15.16
CA THR A 28 23.39 8.80 -15.33
C THR A 28 22.15 9.02 -14.45
N PRO A 29 21.85 10.26 -14.02
CA PRO A 29 20.64 10.57 -13.25
C PRO A 29 19.34 10.09 -13.92
N GLN A 30 19.31 10.07 -15.25
CA GLN A 30 18.21 9.56 -16.06
C GLN A 30 17.95 8.05 -15.82
N SER A 31 19.03 7.24 -15.75
CA SER A 31 18.96 5.79 -15.54
C SER A 31 18.34 5.43 -14.17
N LYS A 32 18.68 6.19 -13.13
CA LYS A 32 18.14 5.98 -11.77
C LYS A 32 16.68 6.40 -11.65
N SER A 33 16.29 7.48 -12.34
CA SER A 33 14.88 7.90 -12.43
C SER A 33 14.02 6.84 -13.13
N ASP A 34 14.50 6.30 -14.26
CA ASP A 34 13.80 5.24 -14.97
C ASP A 34 13.66 3.96 -14.13
N ALA A 35 14.69 3.59 -13.38
CA ALA A 35 14.63 2.48 -12.44
C ALA A 35 13.57 2.68 -11.35
N CYS A 36 13.52 3.85 -10.70
CA CYS A 36 12.50 4.16 -9.69
C CYS A 36 11.09 4.14 -10.27
N ARG A 37 10.90 4.75 -11.45
CA ARG A 37 9.62 4.73 -12.16
C ARG A 37 9.16 3.29 -12.45
N ASN A 38 10.06 2.45 -12.94
CA ASN A 38 9.74 1.06 -13.30
C ASN A 38 9.37 0.21 -12.09
N VAL A 39 10.00 0.46 -10.94
CA VAL A 39 9.70 -0.24 -9.68
C VAL A 39 8.33 0.17 -9.13
N LEU A 40 7.94 1.44 -9.28
CA LEU A 40 6.63 1.94 -8.85
C LEU A 40 5.49 1.47 -9.76
N PHE A 41 5.76 1.19 -11.04
CA PHE A 41 4.75 0.77 -12.01
C PHE A 41 3.96 -0.48 -11.58
N LEU A 42 2.64 -0.42 -11.75
CA LEU A 42 1.69 -1.53 -11.52
C LEU A 42 0.81 -1.76 -12.76
N ALA A 43 0.19 -0.69 -13.23
CA ALA A 43 -0.67 -0.62 -14.40
C ALA A 43 -0.53 0.77 -15.04
N ASP A 44 -0.93 0.91 -16.31
CA ASP A 44 -0.94 2.20 -16.99
C ASP A 44 -2.34 2.84 -16.81
N PRO A 45 -2.44 3.97 -16.07
CA PRO A 45 -3.73 4.58 -15.76
C PRO A 45 -4.51 5.01 -17.01
N ILE A 46 -3.83 5.33 -18.11
CA ILE A 46 -4.49 5.66 -19.39
C ILE A 46 -5.19 4.42 -19.96
N VAL A 47 -4.51 3.26 -19.90
CA VAL A 47 -5.08 1.98 -20.33
C VAL A 47 -6.25 1.59 -19.43
N ASP A 48 -6.13 1.82 -18.12
CA ASP A 48 -7.21 1.52 -17.16
C ASP A 48 -8.45 2.38 -17.44
N ARG A 49 -8.28 3.69 -17.71
CA ARG A 49 -9.39 4.58 -18.11
C ARG A 49 -10.05 4.13 -19.42
N GLU A 50 -9.27 3.74 -20.43
CA GLU A 50 -9.82 3.25 -21.71
C GLU A 50 -10.50 1.87 -21.57
N SER A 51 -9.97 1.01 -20.69
CA SER A 51 -10.60 -0.27 -20.32
C SER A 51 -11.94 -0.05 -19.60
N LEU A 52 -12.02 0.94 -18.71
CA LEU A 52 -13.28 1.32 -18.07
C LEU A 52 -14.30 1.84 -19.09
N LYS A 53 -13.87 2.65 -20.07
CA LYS A 53 -14.73 3.14 -21.15
C LYS A 53 -15.23 2.01 -22.06
N SER A 54 -14.41 0.98 -22.31
CA SER A 54 -14.85 -0.18 -23.10
C SER A 54 -15.84 -1.05 -22.32
N THR A 55 -15.63 -1.21 -21.01
CA THR A 55 -16.42 -2.08 -20.14
C THR A 55 -17.75 -1.45 -19.72
N LYS A 56 -17.74 -0.18 -19.29
CA LYS A 56 -18.92 0.55 -18.80
C LYS A 56 -19.66 1.32 -19.90
N GLY A 57 -19.06 1.43 -21.09
CA GLY A 57 -19.57 2.21 -22.21
C GLY A 57 -19.01 3.64 -22.26
N ARG A 58 -19.21 4.31 -23.40
CA ARG A 58 -18.79 5.72 -23.57
C ARG A 58 -19.81 6.67 -22.96
N ARG A 59 -19.32 7.80 -22.42
CA ARG A 59 -20.17 8.92 -21.97
C ARG A 59 -21.10 9.36 -23.09
N THR A 60 -22.37 9.62 -22.75
CA THR A 60 -23.31 10.23 -23.70
C THR A 60 -23.01 11.72 -23.81
N VAL A 61 -22.97 12.25 -25.03
CA VAL A 61 -22.75 13.68 -25.26
C VAL A 61 -23.82 14.49 -24.53
N GLY A 62 -23.44 15.56 -23.84
CA GLY A 62 -24.34 16.39 -23.05
C GLY A 62 -24.55 15.92 -21.61
N THR A 63 -23.93 14.83 -21.13
CA THR A 63 -24.01 14.41 -19.71
C THR A 63 -22.83 14.88 -18.88
N CYS A 64 -22.99 15.09 -17.57
CA CYS A 64 -21.95 15.51 -16.63
C CYS A 64 -21.44 16.96 -16.81
N GLU A 65 -21.90 17.68 -17.84
CA GLU A 65 -21.41 19.02 -18.18
C GLU A 65 -21.83 20.09 -17.16
N TRP A 66 -22.92 19.84 -16.43
CA TRP A 66 -23.43 20.70 -15.36
C TRP A 66 -22.42 20.92 -14.23
N ILE A 67 -21.46 20.01 -14.03
CA ILE A 67 -20.45 20.14 -12.96
C ILE A 67 -19.62 21.41 -13.13
N ARG A 68 -19.49 21.91 -14.38
CA ARG A 68 -18.80 23.16 -14.70
C ARG A 68 -19.44 24.37 -14.04
N ASP A 69 -20.74 24.34 -13.82
CA ASP A 69 -21.45 25.47 -13.21
C ASP A 69 -21.58 25.31 -11.69
N ASN A 70 -21.09 24.20 -11.11
CA ASN A 70 -21.16 23.96 -9.68
C ASN A 70 -20.13 24.81 -8.92
N GLU A 71 -20.60 25.64 -7.98
CA GLU A 71 -19.75 26.57 -7.23
C GLU A 71 -18.65 25.87 -6.41
N THR A 72 -18.94 24.70 -5.83
CA THR A 72 -17.98 23.95 -5.02
C THR A 72 -16.89 23.35 -5.91
N TYR A 73 -17.27 22.82 -7.07
CA TYR A 73 -16.32 22.35 -8.08
C TYR A 73 -15.45 23.50 -8.61
N GLN A 74 -16.03 24.66 -8.91
CA GLN A 74 -15.27 25.83 -9.38
C GLN A 74 -14.28 26.36 -8.32
N SER A 75 -14.70 26.36 -7.04
CA SER A 75 -13.82 26.70 -5.92
C SER A 75 -12.67 25.70 -5.75
N TRP A 76 -12.89 24.43 -6.10
CA TRP A 76 -11.82 23.42 -6.16
C TRP A 76 -10.96 23.57 -7.41
N LEU A 77 -11.53 23.89 -8.56
CA LEU A 77 -10.82 23.97 -9.83
C LEU A 77 -9.84 25.16 -9.84
N ASP A 78 -10.35 26.37 -9.61
CA ASP A 78 -9.58 27.63 -9.70
C ASP A 78 -9.51 28.41 -8.38
N GLY A 79 -10.26 28.00 -7.36
CA GLY A 79 -10.27 28.64 -6.05
C GLY A 79 -9.28 28.02 -5.03
N GLY A 80 -9.53 28.32 -3.76
CA GLY A 80 -8.70 27.91 -2.63
C GLY A 80 -8.95 26.49 -2.11
N VAL A 81 -9.99 25.80 -2.58
CA VAL A 81 -10.29 24.43 -2.15
C VAL A 81 -9.26 23.47 -2.76
N GLN A 82 -8.69 22.60 -1.91
CA GLN A 82 -7.62 21.68 -2.27
C GLN A 82 -8.09 20.22 -2.25
N CYS A 83 -9.13 19.89 -1.48
CA CYS A 83 -9.75 18.58 -1.50
C CYS A 83 -11.26 18.73 -1.70
N LEU A 84 -11.80 18.02 -2.67
CA LEU A 84 -13.21 17.98 -3.03
C LEU A 84 -13.69 16.53 -2.92
N TRP A 85 -14.84 16.33 -2.27
CA TRP A 85 -15.50 15.03 -2.26
C TRP A 85 -16.79 15.06 -3.09
N ILE A 86 -16.85 14.24 -4.12
CA ILE A 86 -18.05 14.04 -4.93
C ILE A 86 -18.69 12.73 -4.51
N THR A 87 -19.90 12.80 -3.95
CA THR A 87 -20.59 11.64 -3.39
C THR A 87 -21.92 11.38 -4.06
N GLY A 88 -22.32 10.11 -4.14
CA GLY A 88 -23.62 9.74 -4.64
C GLY A 88 -23.94 8.26 -4.46
N GLY A 89 -25.23 7.95 -4.49
CA GLY A 89 -25.77 6.61 -4.40
C GLY A 89 -25.34 5.67 -5.54
N PRO A 90 -25.78 4.40 -5.47
CA PRO A 90 -25.48 3.43 -6.51
C PRO A 90 -26.06 3.83 -7.88
N GLY A 91 -25.28 3.65 -8.95
CA GLY A 91 -25.76 3.84 -10.33
C GLY A 91 -26.05 5.29 -10.74
N LYS A 92 -25.58 6.28 -9.95
CA LYS A 92 -25.76 7.73 -10.20
C LYS A 92 -24.80 8.35 -11.20
N GLY A 93 -23.90 7.56 -11.80
CA GLY A 93 -22.97 8.05 -12.83
C GLY A 93 -21.60 8.53 -12.33
N LYS A 94 -21.24 8.27 -11.07
CA LYS A 94 -19.93 8.63 -10.46
C LYS A 94 -18.72 8.38 -11.36
N THR A 95 -18.49 7.13 -11.78
CA THR A 95 -17.35 6.79 -12.65
C THR A 95 -17.39 7.51 -14.00
N MET A 96 -18.58 7.77 -14.57
CA MET A 96 -18.69 8.55 -15.81
C MET A 96 -18.35 10.01 -15.59
N LEU A 97 -18.72 10.57 -14.44
CA LEU A 97 -18.29 11.90 -14.02
C LEU A 97 -16.77 11.94 -13.81
N SER A 98 -16.17 10.96 -13.14
CA SER A 98 -14.72 10.85 -12.99
C SER A 98 -13.99 10.78 -14.34
N ILE A 99 -14.49 9.99 -15.30
CA ILE A 99 -13.96 9.96 -16.66
C ILE A 99 -14.06 11.35 -17.31
N PHE A 100 -15.22 12.00 -17.23
CA PHE A 100 -15.42 13.36 -17.75
C PHE A 100 -14.43 14.37 -17.14
N LEU A 101 -14.27 14.36 -15.81
CA LEU A 101 -13.34 15.23 -15.10
C LEU A 101 -11.89 14.99 -15.56
N THR A 102 -11.45 13.74 -15.68
CA THR A 102 -10.09 13.45 -16.17
C THR A 102 -9.89 13.87 -17.61
N GLU A 103 -10.87 13.72 -18.51
CA GLU A 103 -10.76 14.17 -19.91
C GLU A 103 -10.75 15.70 -20.02
N GLU A 104 -11.47 16.41 -19.15
CA GLU A 104 -11.49 17.87 -19.10
C GLU A 104 -10.18 18.44 -18.56
N LEU A 105 -9.70 17.88 -17.44
CA LEU A 105 -8.43 18.29 -16.82
C LEU A 105 -7.23 17.92 -17.70
N GLU A 106 -7.29 16.82 -18.45
CA GLU A 106 -6.25 16.46 -19.42
C GLU A 106 -6.14 17.50 -20.53
N LYS A 107 -7.27 17.97 -21.09
CA LYS A 107 -7.26 19.05 -22.08
C LYS A 107 -6.71 20.34 -21.49
N ARG A 108 -7.18 20.72 -20.29
CA ARG A 108 -6.69 21.91 -19.60
C ARG A 108 -5.18 21.88 -19.37
N THR A 109 -4.66 20.77 -18.85
CA THR A 109 -3.22 20.63 -18.55
C THR A 109 -2.37 20.57 -19.82
N GLN A 110 -2.92 20.13 -20.96
CA GLN A 110 -2.26 20.21 -22.27
C GLN A 110 -2.25 21.64 -22.85
N GLU A 111 -3.28 22.44 -22.58
CA GLU A 111 -3.43 23.82 -23.05
C GLU A 111 -2.71 24.85 -22.14
N SER A 112 -2.58 24.53 -20.84
CA SER A 112 -1.95 25.35 -19.81
C SER A 112 -0.41 25.26 -19.83
N LYS A 113 0.27 26.25 -19.24
CA LYS A 113 1.74 26.29 -19.14
C LYS A 113 2.28 25.06 -18.37
N ALA A 114 3.57 24.74 -18.52
CA ALA A 114 4.30 23.58 -17.96
C ALA A 114 4.27 23.37 -16.42
N THR A 115 3.33 23.98 -15.72
CA THR A 115 3.18 24.03 -14.27
C THR A 115 1.92 23.31 -13.76
N GLU A 116 1.01 22.85 -14.62
CA GLU A 116 -0.18 22.06 -14.23
C GLU A 116 -0.08 20.61 -14.73
N PHE A 117 -0.45 19.64 -13.88
CA PHE A 117 -0.40 18.21 -14.19
C PHE A 117 -1.67 17.49 -13.72
N LEU A 118 -2.06 16.44 -14.43
CA LEU A 118 -3.15 15.56 -14.04
C LEU A 118 -2.60 14.18 -13.67
N VAL A 119 -2.99 13.70 -12.49
CA VAL A 119 -2.86 12.30 -12.09
C VAL A 119 -4.24 11.75 -11.75
N PHE A 120 -4.46 10.46 -11.94
CA PHE A 120 -5.73 9.86 -11.55
C PHE A 120 -5.59 8.38 -11.28
N PHE A 121 -6.54 7.83 -10.52
CA PHE A 121 -6.60 6.40 -10.23
C PHE A 121 -8.06 5.98 -10.13
N PHE A 122 -8.42 4.88 -10.79
CA PHE A 122 -9.75 4.30 -10.74
C PHE A 122 -9.68 3.01 -9.92
N CYS A 123 -10.25 3.05 -8.72
CA CYS A 123 -10.33 1.87 -7.88
C CYS A 123 -11.36 0.92 -8.48
N THR A 124 -11.02 -0.37 -8.50
CA THR A 124 -11.95 -1.43 -8.90
C THR A 124 -11.77 -2.62 -7.96
N PRO A 125 -12.76 -3.52 -7.82
CA PRO A 125 -12.73 -4.61 -6.85
C PRO A 125 -11.75 -5.75 -7.19
N ASP A 126 -10.77 -5.51 -8.06
CA ASP A 126 -9.76 -6.48 -8.46
C ASP A 126 -8.51 -6.40 -7.55
N GLU A 127 -7.65 -7.44 -7.57
CA GLU A 127 -6.44 -7.47 -6.74
C GLU A 127 -5.43 -6.34 -7.05
N LYS A 128 -5.58 -5.63 -8.19
CA LYS A 128 -4.62 -4.63 -8.66
C LYS A 128 -5.01 -3.21 -8.27
N HIS A 129 -6.29 -2.90 -8.12
CA HIS A 129 -6.79 -1.53 -7.99
C HIS A 129 -7.62 -1.29 -6.71
N SER A 130 -7.55 -2.18 -5.72
CA SER A 130 -8.34 -2.09 -4.48
C SER A 130 -7.53 -1.78 -3.21
N SER A 131 -6.20 -1.63 -3.30
CA SER A 131 -5.34 -1.44 -2.12
C SER A 131 -4.68 -0.06 -2.05
N ALA A 132 -4.38 0.40 -0.83
CA ALA A 132 -3.64 1.65 -0.60
C ALA A 132 -2.25 1.61 -1.26
N VAL A 133 -1.58 0.46 -1.22
CA VAL A 133 -0.30 0.23 -1.91
C VAL A 133 -0.44 0.50 -3.41
N SER A 134 -1.51 0.02 -4.03
CA SER A 134 -1.75 0.22 -5.47
C SER A 134 -1.97 1.68 -5.84
N ILE A 135 -2.84 2.36 -5.08
CA ILE A 135 -3.17 3.78 -5.30
C ILE A 135 -1.91 4.63 -5.17
N LEU A 136 -1.17 4.50 -4.07
CA LEU A 136 0.02 5.31 -3.80
C LEU A 136 1.13 5.07 -4.83
N ARG A 137 1.34 3.82 -5.23
CA ARG A 137 2.27 3.48 -6.31
C ARG A 137 1.85 4.08 -7.64
N GLY A 138 0.57 4.00 -7.99
CA GLY A 138 0.01 4.55 -9.22
C GLY A 138 0.14 6.07 -9.29
N LEU A 139 -0.13 6.77 -8.19
CA LEU A 139 0.03 8.23 -8.11
C LEU A 139 1.50 8.65 -8.20
N ALA A 140 2.39 8.02 -7.40
CA ALA A 140 3.83 8.32 -7.43
C ALA A 140 4.46 8.03 -8.80
N TYR A 141 4.07 6.91 -9.44
CA TYR A 141 4.49 6.57 -10.79
C TYR A 141 4.13 7.67 -11.80
N GLN A 142 2.90 8.18 -11.76
CA GLN A 142 2.45 9.25 -12.67
C GLN A 142 3.24 10.54 -12.45
N LEU A 143 3.45 10.96 -11.20
CA LEU A 143 4.23 12.17 -10.90
C LEU A 143 5.65 12.10 -11.49
N ILE A 144 6.34 10.97 -11.31
CA ILE A 144 7.69 10.77 -11.87
C ILE A 144 7.66 10.65 -13.39
N ARG A 145 6.61 10.04 -13.96
CA ARG A 145 6.44 9.95 -15.43
C ARG A 145 6.33 11.34 -16.05
N PHE A 146 5.59 12.27 -15.42
CA PHE A 146 5.45 13.64 -15.89
C PHE A 146 6.69 14.49 -15.62
N ARG A 147 7.32 14.32 -14.45
CA ARG A 147 8.52 15.05 -14.03
C ARG A 147 9.60 14.09 -13.51
N PRO A 148 10.46 13.56 -14.40
CA PRO A 148 11.50 12.61 -14.02
C PRO A 148 12.46 13.12 -12.94
N ASN A 149 12.72 14.44 -12.91
CA ASN A 149 13.61 15.05 -11.92
C ASN A 149 13.13 14.86 -10.48
N LEU A 150 11.83 14.66 -10.25
CA LEU A 150 11.27 14.40 -8.92
C LEU A 150 11.79 13.10 -8.30
N ALA A 151 12.25 12.15 -9.13
CA ALA A 151 12.82 10.90 -8.65
C ALA A 151 14.01 11.14 -7.68
N SER A 152 14.75 12.24 -7.87
CA SER A 152 15.88 12.61 -7.00
C SER A 152 15.50 12.74 -5.52
N HIS A 153 14.26 13.12 -5.21
CA HIS A 153 13.76 13.27 -3.84
C HIS A 153 13.47 11.94 -3.14
N ILE A 154 13.32 10.85 -3.89
CA ILE A 154 12.90 9.54 -3.36
C ILE A 154 13.94 8.43 -3.62
N LEU A 155 15.06 8.72 -4.27
CA LEU A 155 16.11 7.71 -4.56
C LEU A 155 16.56 6.96 -3.30
N SER A 156 16.63 7.65 -2.16
CA SER A 156 17.01 7.04 -0.89
C SER A 156 16.05 5.93 -0.45
N ASP A 157 14.77 5.98 -0.82
CA ASP A 157 13.76 4.97 -0.48
C ASP A 157 13.89 3.69 -1.36
N PHE A 158 14.70 3.76 -2.42
CA PHE A 158 14.93 2.70 -3.42
C PHE A 158 16.42 2.34 -3.58
N GLU A 159 17.28 2.73 -2.63
CA GLU A 159 18.74 2.57 -2.73
C GLU A 159 19.24 1.11 -2.73
N SER A 160 18.45 0.19 -2.18
CA SER A 160 18.77 -1.25 -2.13
C SER A 160 17.54 -2.10 -2.42
N ALA A 161 17.76 -3.35 -2.85
CA ALA A 161 16.69 -4.29 -3.13
C ALA A 161 15.80 -4.56 -1.89
N GLN A 162 16.42 -4.65 -0.71
CA GLN A 162 15.69 -4.86 0.54
C GLN A 162 14.81 -3.66 0.89
N LYS A 163 15.38 -2.44 0.90
CA LYS A 163 14.64 -1.22 1.22
C LYS A 163 13.52 -0.95 0.21
N THR A 164 13.79 -1.19 -1.07
CA THR A 164 12.79 -1.16 -2.14
C THR A 164 11.62 -2.07 -1.83
N GLN A 165 11.89 -3.33 -1.43
CA GLN A 165 10.84 -4.29 -1.09
C GLN A 165 10.07 -3.88 0.16
N GLU A 166 10.74 -3.34 1.18
CA GLU A 166 10.09 -2.82 2.40
C GLU A 166 9.17 -1.64 2.06
N THR A 167 9.65 -0.69 1.25
CA THR A 167 8.89 0.46 0.77
C THR A 167 7.66 0.01 -0.01
N LEU A 168 7.83 -0.83 -1.04
CA LEU A 168 6.73 -1.25 -1.93
C LEU A 168 5.64 -2.09 -1.26
N ASN A 169 5.94 -2.72 -0.12
CA ASN A 169 4.98 -3.55 0.63
C ASN A 169 4.35 -2.81 1.81
N SER A 170 4.72 -1.55 2.06
CA SER A 170 4.24 -0.77 3.19
C SER A 170 3.46 0.45 2.69
N PRO A 171 2.14 0.53 2.95
CA PRO A 171 1.35 1.69 2.53
C PRO A 171 1.83 2.98 3.22
N ASN A 172 2.27 2.91 4.48
CA ASN A 172 2.86 4.05 5.18
C ASN A 172 4.19 4.51 4.54
N ALA A 173 5.03 3.58 4.07
CA ALA A 173 6.27 3.95 3.40
C ALA A 173 6.01 4.58 2.02
N LEU A 174 5.05 4.04 1.28
CA LEU A 174 4.61 4.62 0.01
C LEU A 174 3.94 5.98 0.17
N TRP A 175 3.24 6.20 1.29
CA TRP A 175 2.72 7.51 1.63
C TRP A 175 3.85 8.52 1.81
N MET A 176 4.89 8.18 2.59
CA MET A 176 6.07 9.05 2.74
C MET A 176 6.74 9.35 1.39
N VAL A 177 6.80 8.37 0.48
CA VAL A 177 7.29 8.58 -0.90
C VAL A 177 6.42 9.59 -1.64
N LEU A 178 5.10 9.41 -1.64
CA LEU A 178 4.17 10.34 -2.29
C LEU A 178 4.26 11.75 -1.68
N GLU A 179 4.32 11.85 -0.36
CA GLU A 179 4.45 13.12 0.35
C GLU A 179 5.74 13.86 -0.02
N LYS A 180 6.90 13.17 -0.09
CA LYS A 180 8.16 13.75 -0.58
C LYS A 180 8.03 14.31 -2.00
N LEU A 181 7.32 13.62 -2.89
CA LEU A 181 7.07 14.10 -4.25
C LEU A 181 6.15 15.33 -4.25
N LEU A 182 5.10 15.33 -3.43
CA LEU A 182 4.15 16.43 -3.30
C LEU A 182 4.73 17.67 -2.61
N GLN A 183 5.83 17.53 -1.87
CA GLN A 183 6.56 18.64 -1.24
C GLN A 183 7.70 19.19 -2.11
N ALA A 184 7.91 18.66 -3.32
CA ALA A 184 8.97 19.13 -4.20
C ALA A 184 8.70 20.57 -4.70
N PRO A 185 9.62 21.54 -4.51
CA PRO A 185 9.37 22.95 -4.80
C PRO A 185 9.04 23.27 -6.26
N ASP A 186 9.48 22.43 -7.21
CA ASP A 186 9.28 22.64 -8.63
C ASP A 186 8.00 21.98 -9.17
N LEU A 187 7.22 21.29 -8.33
CA LEU A 187 6.07 20.47 -8.76
C LEU A 187 4.96 21.29 -9.45
N GLY A 188 4.65 22.48 -8.94
CA GLY A 188 3.53 23.29 -9.43
C GLY A 188 2.15 22.79 -8.95
N THR A 189 1.15 22.85 -9.82
CA THR A 189 -0.22 22.42 -9.52
C THR A 189 -0.46 20.99 -10.03
N VAL A 190 -0.89 20.10 -9.15
CA VAL A 190 -1.28 18.72 -9.47
C VAL A 190 -2.76 18.56 -9.19
N PHE A 191 -3.53 18.30 -10.24
CA PHE A 191 -4.89 17.81 -10.14
C PHE A 191 -4.86 16.28 -10.00
N CYS A 192 -5.58 15.76 -9.00
CA CYS A 192 -5.70 14.34 -8.74
C CYS A 192 -7.17 13.92 -8.70
N VAL A 193 -7.57 12.95 -9.52
CA VAL A 193 -8.92 12.36 -9.47
C VAL A 193 -8.84 10.92 -8.99
N LEU A 194 -9.48 10.61 -7.87
CA LEU A 194 -9.54 9.28 -7.28
C LEU A 194 -10.99 8.78 -7.31
N ASP A 195 -11.28 7.84 -8.21
CA ASP A 195 -12.62 7.23 -8.33
C ASP A 195 -12.70 5.93 -7.53
N GLY A 196 -13.83 5.69 -6.87
CA GLY A 196 -14.17 4.41 -6.28
C GLY A 196 -13.42 4.06 -4.99
N LEU A 197 -13.01 5.05 -4.18
CA LEU A 197 -12.33 4.75 -2.90
C LEU A 197 -13.15 3.83 -1.97
N ASP A 198 -14.48 3.82 -2.12
CA ASP A 198 -15.40 2.88 -1.45
C ASP A 198 -15.31 1.43 -1.95
N GLU A 199 -14.62 1.18 -3.06
CA GLU A 199 -14.35 -0.15 -3.61
C GLU A 199 -13.04 -0.75 -3.09
N CYS A 200 -12.28 -0.01 -2.27
CA CYS A 200 -11.10 -0.51 -1.58
C CYS A 200 -11.47 -1.29 -0.31
N ASP A 201 -10.54 -2.10 0.19
CA ASP A 201 -10.69 -2.70 1.53
C ASP A 201 -10.72 -1.61 2.63
N GLU A 202 -11.38 -1.93 3.75
CA GLU A 202 -11.61 -0.97 4.85
C GLU A 202 -10.29 -0.46 5.46
N GLU A 203 -9.27 -1.31 5.56
CA GLU A 203 -7.95 -0.92 6.10
C GLU A 203 -7.26 0.08 5.15
N SER A 204 -7.26 -0.20 3.85
CA SER A 204 -6.70 0.69 2.82
C SER A 204 -7.42 2.04 2.73
N SER A 205 -8.76 2.03 2.69
CA SER A 205 -9.56 3.24 2.57
C SER A 205 -9.44 4.12 3.81
N SER A 206 -9.54 3.55 5.02
CA SER A 206 -9.34 4.29 6.28
C SER A 206 -7.94 4.92 6.33
N LEU A 207 -6.89 4.15 6.03
CA LEU A 207 -5.52 4.65 6.06
C LEU A 207 -5.30 5.80 5.07
N LEU A 208 -5.81 5.70 3.84
CA LEU A 208 -5.68 6.77 2.85
C LEU A 208 -6.42 8.04 3.27
N ILE A 209 -7.62 7.91 3.84
CA ILE A 209 -8.40 9.07 4.29
C ILE A 209 -7.69 9.77 5.44
N ASP A 210 -7.18 9.02 6.42
CA ASP A 210 -6.38 9.58 7.51
C ASP A 210 -5.17 10.35 6.97
N LYS A 211 -4.46 9.76 5.99
CA LYS A 211 -3.31 10.41 5.34
C LYS A 211 -3.67 11.66 4.55
N PHE A 212 -4.79 11.66 3.82
CA PHE A 212 -5.28 12.87 3.16
C PHE A 212 -5.68 13.94 4.18
N TYR A 213 -6.31 13.56 5.29
CA TYR A 213 -6.67 14.48 6.36
C TYR A 213 -5.43 15.14 6.98
N GLU A 214 -4.44 14.33 7.39
CA GLU A 214 -3.13 14.80 7.88
C GLU A 214 -2.50 15.80 6.88
N TYR A 215 -2.47 15.45 5.59
CA TYR A 215 -1.87 16.29 4.55
C TYR A 215 -2.58 17.63 4.36
N PHE A 216 -3.91 17.64 4.33
CA PHE A 216 -4.68 18.85 4.00
C PHE A 216 -4.89 19.78 5.20
N PHE A 217 -4.93 19.24 6.42
CA PHE A 217 -5.25 20.01 7.63
C PHE A 217 -4.07 20.19 8.59
N GLU A 218 -3.09 19.28 8.63
CA GLU A 218 -2.02 19.29 9.64
C GLU A 218 -0.63 19.64 9.07
N SER A 219 -0.38 19.36 7.78
CA SER A 219 0.94 19.57 7.16
C SER A 219 1.18 21.02 6.68
N SER A 220 2.37 21.53 6.97
CA SER A 220 2.87 22.80 6.41
C SER A 220 3.37 22.58 4.97
N ARG A 221 2.82 23.33 4.01
CA ARG A 221 3.08 23.14 2.57
C ARG A 221 4.07 24.17 2.01
N PRO A 222 4.97 23.79 1.09
CA PRO A 222 5.83 24.73 0.38
C PRO A 222 5.01 25.76 -0.40
N SER A 223 5.44 27.02 -0.39
CA SER A 223 4.81 28.08 -1.19
C SER A 223 4.95 27.78 -2.68
N GLY A 224 3.82 27.74 -3.41
CA GLY A 224 3.79 27.56 -4.86
C GLY A 224 3.44 26.15 -5.35
N VAL A 225 3.32 25.16 -4.45
CA VAL A 225 2.80 23.82 -4.79
C VAL A 225 1.32 23.73 -4.43
N GLN A 226 0.49 23.28 -5.37
CA GLN A 226 -0.94 23.06 -5.15
C GLN A 226 -1.31 21.61 -5.48
N PHE A 227 -1.82 20.87 -4.50
CA PHE A 227 -2.34 19.53 -4.72
C PHE A 227 -3.86 19.56 -4.59
N LYS A 228 -4.54 19.49 -5.74
CA LYS A 228 -6.00 19.55 -5.85
C LYS A 228 -6.55 18.14 -6.04
N LEU A 229 -7.04 17.53 -4.97
CA LEU A 229 -7.59 16.18 -4.95
C LEU A 229 -9.12 16.21 -5.08
N ALA A 230 -9.68 15.48 -6.04
CA ALA A 230 -11.10 15.15 -6.12
C ALA A 230 -11.28 13.66 -5.83
N ILE A 231 -12.00 13.33 -4.76
CA ILE A 231 -12.38 11.96 -4.41
C ILE A 231 -13.81 11.76 -4.89
N VAL A 232 -14.05 10.73 -5.70
CA VAL A 232 -15.38 10.37 -6.19
C VAL A 232 -15.75 9.00 -5.64
N SER A 233 -16.69 8.93 -4.70
CA SER A 233 -17.00 7.70 -3.99
C SER A 233 -18.45 7.66 -3.49
N ARG A 234 -18.87 6.53 -2.93
CA ARG A 234 -20.07 6.48 -2.07
C ARG A 234 -19.83 7.19 -0.73
N LYS A 235 -20.85 7.22 0.12
CA LYS A 235 -20.72 7.77 1.47
C LYS A 235 -19.62 7.03 2.25
N ILE A 236 -18.64 7.79 2.74
CA ILE A 236 -17.62 7.35 3.69
C ILE A 236 -17.59 8.41 4.80
N ASP A 237 -17.95 8.04 6.03
CA ASP A 237 -18.22 9.02 7.11
C ASP A 237 -17.01 9.92 7.43
N LEU A 238 -15.78 9.40 7.27
CA LEU A 238 -14.55 10.18 7.50
C LEU A 238 -14.32 11.31 6.47
N LEU A 239 -14.95 11.27 5.30
CA LEU A 239 -14.83 12.32 4.28
C LEU A 239 -15.77 13.51 4.51
N ASP A 240 -16.64 13.44 5.52
CA ASP A 240 -17.64 14.50 5.79
C ASP A 240 -17.00 15.87 6.09
N ALA A 241 -15.74 15.89 6.52
CA ALA A 241 -14.97 17.10 6.80
C ALA A 241 -14.56 17.91 5.55
N PHE A 242 -14.58 17.31 4.36
CA PHE A 242 -14.19 17.98 3.12
C PHE A 242 -15.41 18.64 2.44
N PRO A 243 -15.21 19.74 1.68
CA PRO A 243 -16.25 20.30 0.82
C PRO A 243 -16.84 19.25 -0.15
N GLN A 244 -18.16 19.26 -0.32
CA GLN A 244 -18.87 18.17 -1.00
C GLN A 244 -19.70 18.63 -2.19
N VAL A 245 -19.74 17.79 -3.22
CA VAL A 245 -20.78 17.82 -4.27
C VAL A 245 -21.57 16.51 -4.18
N LYS A 246 -22.82 16.59 -3.75
CA LYS A 246 -23.70 15.42 -3.66
C LYS A 246 -24.52 15.27 -4.93
N LEU A 247 -24.29 14.20 -5.70
CA LEU A 247 -25.10 13.87 -6.86
C LEU A 247 -26.57 13.68 -6.46
N ASP A 248 -26.78 13.07 -5.29
CA ASP A 248 -28.07 12.91 -4.63
C ASP A 248 -27.94 13.20 -3.12
N PRO A 249 -28.94 13.87 -2.50
CA PRO A 249 -30.14 14.42 -3.13
C PRO A 249 -29.93 15.80 -3.79
N ASP A 250 -28.82 16.48 -3.51
CA ASP A 250 -28.65 17.92 -3.76
C ASP A 250 -28.66 18.30 -5.26
N ASN A 251 -28.18 17.43 -6.15
CA ASN A 251 -28.09 17.68 -7.59
C ASN A 251 -28.99 16.75 -8.44
N ASN A 252 -30.09 16.24 -7.86
CA ASN A 252 -31.01 15.31 -8.52
C ASN A 252 -31.57 15.83 -9.86
N GLU A 253 -31.84 17.14 -9.97
CA GLU A 253 -32.35 17.74 -11.22
C GLU A 253 -31.34 17.59 -12.37
N TYR A 254 -30.07 17.89 -12.11
CA TYR A 254 -28.98 17.73 -13.08
C TYR A 254 -28.75 16.25 -13.44
N VAL A 255 -28.77 15.37 -12.44
CA VAL A 255 -28.66 13.92 -12.67
C VAL A 255 -29.82 13.41 -13.53
N ASN A 256 -31.04 13.86 -13.29
CA ASN A 256 -32.20 13.49 -14.11
C ASN A 256 -32.10 14.03 -15.53
N SER A 257 -31.59 15.24 -15.72
CA SER A 257 -31.29 15.79 -17.06
C SER A 257 -30.25 14.93 -17.80
N ASP A 258 -29.18 14.51 -17.13
CA ASP A 258 -28.19 13.61 -17.71
C ASP A 258 -28.79 12.23 -18.05
N ILE A 259 -29.68 11.70 -17.21
CA ILE A 259 -30.42 10.45 -17.46
C ILE A 259 -31.34 10.60 -18.67
N GLN A 260 -32.04 11.73 -18.82
CA GLN A 260 -32.87 12.01 -19.98
C GLN A 260 -32.03 11.98 -21.26
N ASN A 261 -30.89 12.67 -21.28
CA ASN A 261 -29.95 12.63 -22.40
C ASN A 261 -29.47 11.20 -22.71
N PHE A 262 -29.15 10.43 -21.67
CA PHE A 262 -28.78 9.02 -21.81
C PHE A 262 -29.90 8.15 -22.38
N ILE A 263 -31.15 8.34 -21.93
CA ILE A 263 -32.34 7.64 -22.45
C ILE A 263 -32.53 7.99 -23.94
N SER A 264 -32.63 9.27 -24.29
CA SER A 264 -32.90 9.70 -25.66
C SER A 264 -31.81 9.24 -26.63
N SER A 265 -30.54 9.24 -26.21
CA SER A 265 -29.42 8.67 -26.98
C SER A 265 -29.54 7.15 -27.10
N SER A 266 -29.85 6.46 -26.01
CA SER A 266 -29.94 5.00 -25.95
C SER A 266 -31.07 4.46 -26.82
N LEU A 267 -32.23 5.14 -26.88
CA LEU A 267 -33.40 4.73 -27.66
C LEU A 267 -33.19 4.82 -29.18
N LYS A 268 -32.14 5.51 -29.67
CA LYS A 268 -31.81 5.54 -31.11
C LYS A 268 -31.66 4.13 -31.70
N ARG A 269 -31.20 3.17 -30.90
CA ARG A 269 -31.07 1.75 -31.32
C ARG A 269 -32.40 1.07 -31.62
N LEU A 270 -33.52 1.60 -31.11
CA LEU A 270 -34.88 1.08 -31.30
C LEU A 270 -35.58 1.71 -32.51
N GLU A 271 -35.05 2.78 -33.10
CA GLU A 271 -35.60 3.43 -34.30
C GLU A 271 -35.70 2.49 -35.51
N ARG A 272 -34.96 1.37 -35.48
CA ARG A 272 -35.08 0.28 -36.45
C ARG A 272 -36.46 -0.39 -36.46
N ILE A 273 -37.24 -0.25 -35.38
CA ILE A 273 -38.57 -0.84 -35.25
C ILE A 273 -39.60 0.11 -35.88
N ARG A 274 -40.36 -0.42 -36.84
CA ARG A 274 -41.34 0.37 -37.60
C ARG A 274 -42.42 0.94 -36.66
N GLY A 275 -42.64 2.25 -36.73
CA GLY A 275 -43.62 2.96 -35.88
C GLY A 275 -43.14 3.26 -34.46
N PHE A 276 -41.87 3.00 -34.12
CA PHE A 276 -41.32 3.31 -32.80
C PHE A 276 -41.36 4.80 -32.47
N ASN A 277 -41.05 5.64 -33.45
CA ASN A 277 -40.97 7.09 -33.25
C ASN A 277 -42.30 7.72 -32.82
N ASP A 278 -43.44 7.09 -33.14
CA ASP A 278 -44.77 7.56 -32.72
C ASP A 278 -44.99 7.43 -31.21
N TYR A 279 -44.24 6.54 -30.53
CA TYR A 279 -44.35 6.26 -29.10
C TYR A 279 -43.11 6.69 -28.29
N ARG A 280 -42.09 7.23 -28.96
CA ARG A 280 -40.79 7.53 -28.34
C ARG A 280 -40.90 8.41 -27.11
N GLU A 281 -41.62 9.52 -27.20
CA GLU A 281 -41.77 10.49 -26.10
C GLU A 281 -42.44 9.88 -24.87
N SER A 282 -43.47 9.05 -25.08
CA SER A 282 -44.15 8.32 -24.00
C SER A 282 -43.21 7.32 -23.31
N ILE A 283 -42.38 6.61 -24.10
CA ILE A 283 -41.37 5.69 -23.57
C ILE A 283 -40.29 6.46 -22.80
N GLU A 284 -39.80 7.59 -23.33
CA GLU A 284 -38.80 8.44 -22.66
C GLU A 284 -39.31 8.91 -21.29
N THR A 285 -40.55 9.40 -21.23
CA THR A 285 -41.19 9.86 -19.99
C THR A 285 -41.31 8.73 -18.97
N THR A 286 -41.77 7.56 -19.41
CA THR A 286 -41.96 6.39 -18.53
C THR A 286 -40.62 5.87 -17.98
N LEU A 287 -39.57 5.84 -18.81
CA LEU A 287 -38.24 5.42 -18.38
C LEU A 287 -37.63 6.40 -17.36
N LEU A 288 -37.80 7.70 -17.57
CA LEU A 288 -37.28 8.72 -16.67
C LEU A 288 -37.94 8.62 -15.28
N ASP A 289 -39.27 8.50 -15.23
CA ASP A 289 -40.04 8.35 -13.98
C ASP A 289 -39.64 7.07 -13.20
N ARG A 290 -39.56 5.94 -13.91
CA ARG A 290 -39.27 4.65 -13.27
C ARG A 290 -37.79 4.42 -12.92
N ALA A 291 -36.87 5.20 -13.50
CA ALA A 291 -35.44 5.08 -13.21
C ALA A 291 -35.05 5.51 -11.78
N GLN A 292 -35.87 6.36 -11.12
CA GLN A 292 -35.56 6.95 -9.81
C GLN A 292 -34.13 7.53 -9.74
N GLY A 293 -33.75 8.24 -10.81
CA GLY A 293 -32.43 8.84 -10.93
C GLY A 293 -31.28 7.83 -11.06
N THR A 294 -31.49 6.63 -11.65
CA THR A 294 -30.45 5.59 -11.74
C THR A 294 -30.14 5.20 -13.20
N PHE A 295 -28.94 5.49 -13.68
CA PHE A 295 -28.49 5.12 -15.03
C PHE A 295 -28.45 3.60 -15.24
N LEU A 296 -28.05 2.85 -14.20
CA LEU A 296 -27.93 1.39 -14.27
C LEU A 296 -29.27 0.72 -14.56
N TRP A 297 -30.36 1.23 -13.96
CA TRP A 297 -31.71 0.76 -14.20
C TRP A 297 -32.10 0.97 -15.67
N VAL A 298 -31.86 2.18 -16.20
CA VAL A 298 -32.12 2.50 -17.62
C VAL A 298 -31.32 1.57 -18.53
N GLY A 299 -30.04 1.34 -18.23
CA GLY A 299 -29.18 0.44 -19.00
C GLY A 299 -29.76 -0.98 -19.14
N PHE A 300 -30.25 -1.55 -18.04
CA PHE A 300 -30.89 -2.88 -18.06
C PHE A 300 -32.20 -2.89 -18.83
N VAL A 301 -33.05 -1.89 -18.62
CA VAL A 301 -34.33 -1.80 -19.33
C VAL A 301 -34.12 -1.63 -20.82
N ILE A 302 -33.22 -0.74 -21.24
CA ILE A 302 -32.89 -0.55 -22.66
C ILE A 302 -32.35 -1.85 -23.26
N ALA A 303 -31.53 -2.62 -22.55
CA ALA A 303 -31.04 -3.91 -23.03
C ALA A 303 -32.18 -4.91 -23.26
N GLU A 304 -33.18 -4.96 -22.37
CA GLU A 304 -34.39 -5.78 -22.51
C GLU A 304 -35.24 -5.31 -23.70
N LEU A 305 -35.54 -4.00 -23.80
CA LEU A 305 -36.32 -3.42 -24.90
C LEU A 305 -35.63 -3.62 -26.26
N SER A 306 -34.30 -3.61 -26.30
CA SER A 306 -33.51 -3.84 -27.52
C SER A 306 -33.70 -5.23 -28.13
N ARG A 307 -34.20 -6.20 -27.37
CA ARG A 307 -34.47 -7.56 -27.85
C ARG A 307 -35.83 -7.67 -28.57
N GLN A 308 -36.71 -6.70 -28.37
CA GLN A 308 -38.06 -6.70 -28.94
C GLN A 308 -38.05 -6.35 -30.43
N ARG A 309 -39.07 -6.82 -31.14
CA ARG A 309 -39.20 -6.64 -32.61
C ARG A 309 -40.38 -5.76 -33.01
N THR A 310 -41.32 -5.50 -32.12
CA THR A 310 -42.52 -4.69 -32.39
C THR A 310 -42.76 -3.65 -31.29
N CYS A 311 -43.46 -2.56 -31.63
CA CYS A 311 -43.86 -1.55 -30.63
C CYS A 311 -44.77 -2.14 -29.55
N THR A 312 -45.67 -3.07 -29.91
CA THR A 312 -46.53 -3.77 -28.95
C THR A 312 -45.70 -4.50 -27.89
N GLN A 313 -44.69 -5.27 -28.33
CA GLN A 313 -43.78 -5.97 -27.41
C GLN A 313 -43.02 -4.99 -26.51
N ILE A 314 -42.60 -3.84 -27.04
CA ILE A 314 -41.93 -2.79 -26.24
C ILE A 314 -42.85 -2.29 -25.14
N MET A 315 -44.10 -1.95 -25.47
CA MET A 315 -45.06 -1.41 -24.50
C MET A 315 -45.43 -2.46 -23.44
N GLU A 316 -45.73 -3.69 -23.84
CA GLU A 316 -45.97 -4.81 -22.92
C GLU A 316 -44.78 -5.08 -21.99
N THR A 317 -43.55 -5.03 -22.54
CA THR A 317 -42.33 -5.17 -21.72
C THR A 317 -42.21 -4.03 -20.71
N LEU A 318 -42.46 -2.79 -21.15
CA LEU A 318 -42.35 -1.61 -20.30
C LEU A 318 -43.39 -1.61 -19.17
N GLU A 319 -44.61 -2.05 -19.44
CA GLU A 319 -45.66 -2.20 -18.41
C GLU A 319 -45.22 -3.14 -17.28
N GLY A 320 -44.55 -4.25 -17.62
CA GLY A 320 -44.07 -5.26 -16.66
C GLY A 320 -42.78 -4.89 -15.90
N ILE A 321 -42.13 -3.77 -16.22
CA ILE A 321 -40.87 -3.38 -15.56
C ILE A 321 -41.15 -2.55 -14.29
N PRO A 322 -40.66 -2.98 -13.11
CA PRO A 322 -40.83 -2.25 -11.86
C PRO A 322 -39.92 -1.02 -11.78
N GLN A 323 -40.31 -0.07 -10.92
CA GLN A 323 -39.54 1.14 -10.64
C GLN A 323 -38.30 0.82 -9.77
N GLY A 324 -37.18 1.49 -10.08
CA GLY A 324 -35.94 1.42 -9.32
C GLY A 324 -35.19 0.07 -9.38
N LEU A 325 -33.94 0.07 -8.89
CA LEU A 325 -33.07 -1.12 -8.96
C LEU A 325 -33.57 -2.29 -8.10
N HIS A 326 -34.09 -2.03 -6.89
CA HIS A 326 -34.58 -3.08 -5.99
C HIS A 326 -35.71 -3.89 -6.63
N GLY A 327 -36.73 -3.22 -7.16
CA GLY A 327 -37.84 -3.89 -7.84
C GLY A 327 -37.36 -4.69 -9.06
N LEU A 328 -36.38 -4.16 -9.80
CA LEU A 328 -35.84 -4.83 -10.98
C LEU A 328 -35.07 -6.11 -10.62
N TYR A 329 -34.25 -6.08 -9.56
CA TYR A 329 -33.58 -7.28 -9.04
C TYR A 329 -34.57 -8.32 -8.54
N SER A 330 -35.59 -7.89 -7.80
CA SER A 330 -36.70 -8.76 -7.34
C SER A 330 -37.37 -9.47 -8.51
N ARG A 331 -37.74 -8.73 -9.57
CA ARG A 331 -38.32 -9.30 -10.79
C ARG A 331 -37.39 -10.32 -11.46
N MET A 332 -36.10 -10.02 -11.58
CA MET A 332 -35.13 -10.94 -12.19
C MET A 332 -35.04 -12.26 -11.42
N LEU A 333 -34.96 -12.21 -10.09
CA LEU A 333 -34.91 -13.41 -9.24
C LEU A 333 -36.26 -14.17 -9.24
N ALA A 334 -37.38 -13.46 -9.30
CA ALA A 334 -38.72 -14.06 -9.34
C ALA A 334 -38.94 -14.92 -10.61
N GLN A 335 -38.35 -14.51 -11.73
CA GLN A 335 -38.43 -15.21 -13.02
C GLN A 335 -37.67 -16.54 -13.04
N ILE A 336 -36.79 -16.78 -12.06
CA ILE A 336 -36.05 -18.03 -11.96
C ILE A 336 -36.99 -19.14 -11.51
N GLU A 337 -36.98 -20.24 -12.27
CA GLU A 337 -37.76 -21.45 -11.98
C GLU A 337 -37.44 -22.00 -10.58
N ALA A 338 -38.46 -22.34 -9.78
CA ALA A 338 -38.29 -22.78 -8.39
C ALA A 338 -37.31 -23.96 -8.22
N SER A 339 -37.27 -24.89 -9.17
CA SER A 339 -36.35 -26.04 -9.17
C SER A 339 -34.86 -25.66 -9.29
N ARG A 340 -34.56 -24.43 -9.73
CA ARG A 340 -33.22 -23.90 -10.00
C ARG A 340 -32.74 -22.89 -8.97
N ARG A 341 -33.65 -22.36 -8.14
CA ARG A 341 -33.38 -21.26 -7.21
C ARG A 341 -32.32 -21.61 -6.18
N SER A 342 -32.27 -22.84 -5.70
CA SER A 342 -31.24 -23.28 -4.74
C SER A 342 -29.83 -23.14 -5.30
N VAL A 343 -29.58 -23.63 -6.52
CA VAL A 343 -28.25 -23.54 -7.15
C VAL A 343 -27.89 -22.08 -7.47
N VAL A 344 -28.87 -21.28 -7.90
CA VAL A 344 -28.65 -19.85 -8.10
C VAL A 344 -28.32 -19.14 -6.79
N PHE A 345 -29.03 -19.47 -5.71
CA PHE A 345 -28.75 -18.94 -4.38
C PHE A 345 -27.32 -19.28 -3.96
N ASP A 346 -26.86 -20.53 -4.12
CA ASP A 346 -25.49 -20.93 -3.78
C ASP A 346 -24.44 -20.13 -4.60
N ILE A 347 -24.69 -19.89 -5.89
CA ILE A 347 -23.82 -19.06 -6.74
C ILE A 347 -23.79 -17.61 -6.24
N LEU A 348 -24.95 -17.00 -6.03
CA LEU A 348 -25.06 -15.62 -5.55
C LEU A 348 -24.41 -15.49 -4.17
N GLN A 349 -24.63 -16.45 -3.28
CA GLN A 349 -24.05 -16.53 -1.96
C GLN A 349 -22.52 -16.51 -2.05
N CYS A 350 -21.92 -17.40 -2.85
CA CYS A 350 -20.48 -17.47 -3.02
C CYS A 350 -19.88 -16.18 -3.59
N ILE A 351 -20.45 -15.66 -4.68
CA ILE A 351 -19.92 -14.47 -5.36
C ILE A 351 -20.06 -13.21 -4.51
N THR A 352 -21.12 -13.11 -3.71
CA THR A 352 -21.38 -11.94 -2.84
C THR A 352 -20.32 -11.78 -1.75
N VAL A 353 -19.80 -12.89 -1.22
CA VAL A 353 -18.87 -12.88 -0.07
C VAL A 353 -17.44 -13.26 -0.42
N ALA A 354 -17.15 -13.62 -1.68
CA ALA A 354 -15.79 -13.94 -2.11
C ALA A 354 -14.84 -12.75 -1.92
N VAL A 355 -13.61 -13.01 -1.46
CA VAL A 355 -12.56 -11.99 -1.23
C VAL A 355 -12.12 -11.36 -2.54
N ARG A 356 -12.16 -12.13 -3.63
CA ARG A 356 -11.93 -11.68 -5.00
C ARG A 356 -12.86 -12.40 -5.96
N PRO A 357 -13.10 -11.87 -7.18
CA PRO A 357 -13.89 -12.57 -8.19
C PRO A 357 -13.41 -14.01 -8.41
N LEU A 358 -14.33 -14.97 -8.37
CA LEU A 358 -14.05 -16.39 -8.62
C LEU A 358 -14.13 -16.67 -10.12
N THR A 359 -13.24 -17.51 -10.62
CA THR A 359 -13.36 -18.00 -12.00
C THR A 359 -14.48 -19.03 -12.13
N LEU A 360 -15.00 -19.22 -13.35
CA LEU A 360 -15.98 -20.27 -13.64
C LEU A 360 -15.50 -21.66 -13.18
N SER A 361 -14.22 -21.96 -13.35
CA SER A 361 -13.62 -23.23 -12.91
C SER A 361 -13.57 -23.35 -11.39
N GLU A 362 -13.25 -22.27 -10.68
CA GLU A 362 -13.23 -22.26 -9.20
C GLU A 362 -14.64 -22.40 -8.63
N LEU A 363 -15.60 -21.66 -9.19
CA LEU A 363 -17.00 -21.73 -8.78
C LEU A 363 -17.56 -23.16 -8.98
N GLY A 364 -17.13 -23.87 -10.02
CA GLY A 364 -17.53 -25.27 -10.26
C GLY A 364 -16.99 -26.28 -9.25
N GLU A 365 -15.99 -25.92 -8.48
CA GLU A 365 -15.51 -26.76 -7.38
C GLU A 365 -16.24 -26.46 -6.05
N VAL A 366 -16.88 -25.30 -5.94
CA VAL A 366 -17.67 -24.91 -4.75
C VAL A 366 -19.13 -25.32 -4.89
N ILE A 367 -19.73 -25.13 -6.06
CA ILE A 367 -21.18 -25.33 -6.28
C ILE A 367 -21.50 -26.81 -6.52
N HIS A 368 -22.50 -27.32 -5.78
CA HIS A 368 -22.98 -28.68 -5.93
C HIS A 368 -24.06 -28.78 -7.02
N PHE A 369 -23.74 -29.48 -8.11
CA PHE A 369 -24.70 -29.79 -9.17
C PHE A 369 -25.37 -31.16 -8.97
N PRO A 370 -26.62 -31.34 -9.43
CA PRO A 370 -27.26 -32.64 -9.46
C PRO A 370 -26.44 -33.67 -10.25
N SER A 371 -26.31 -34.90 -9.73
CA SER A 371 -25.42 -35.95 -10.27
C SER A 371 -25.78 -36.46 -11.67
N THR A 372 -26.88 -36.00 -12.27
CA THR A 372 -27.40 -36.43 -13.56
C THR A 372 -26.98 -35.54 -14.73
N MET A 373 -26.06 -34.59 -14.52
CA MET A 373 -25.64 -33.65 -15.56
C MET A 373 -24.78 -34.32 -16.65
N LYS A 374 -25.16 -34.12 -17.91
CA LYS A 374 -24.40 -34.53 -19.11
C LYS A 374 -23.48 -33.43 -19.67
N ILE A 375 -23.58 -32.21 -19.12
CA ILE A 375 -22.81 -31.04 -19.55
C ILE A 375 -21.64 -30.78 -18.60
N SER A 376 -20.63 -30.05 -19.06
CA SER A 376 -19.50 -29.67 -18.21
C SER A 376 -19.95 -28.72 -17.09
N LYS A 377 -19.27 -28.78 -15.92
CA LYS A 377 -19.54 -27.87 -14.79
C LYS A 377 -19.46 -26.40 -15.21
N GLY A 378 -18.46 -26.05 -16.01
CA GLY A 378 -18.28 -24.67 -16.50
C GLY A 378 -19.47 -24.18 -17.34
N GLN A 379 -20.01 -25.03 -18.22
CA GLN A 379 -21.20 -24.67 -19.00
C GLN A 379 -22.45 -24.58 -18.12
N ALA A 380 -22.62 -25.51 -17.18
CA ALA A 380 -23.72 -25.47 -16.22
C ALA A 380 -23.75 -24.14 -15.43
N ILE A 381 -22.59 -23.69 -14.95
CA ILE A 381 -22.45 -22.42 -14.25
C ILE A 381 -22.85 -21.25 -15.14
N LEU A 382 -22.38 -21.22 -16.38
CA LEU A 382 -22.76 -20.17 -17.34
C LEU A 382 -24.26 -20.14 -17.59
N ASP A 383 -24.91 -21.31 -17.68
CA ASP A 383 -26.35 -21.40 -17.83
C ASP A 383 -27.07 -20.80 -16.61
N TYR A 384 -26.64 -21.13 -15.38
CA TYR A 384 -27.20 -20.53 -14.15
C TYR A 384 -26.92 -19.03 -14.00
N ILE A 385 -25.73 -18.57 -14.39
CA ILE A 385 -25.39 -17.14 -14.42
C ILE A 385 -26.32 -16.41 -15.40
N THR A 386 -26.61 -17.01 -16.55
CA THR A 386 -27.54 -16.46 -17.54
C THR A 386 -28.96 -16.30 -16.96
N LEU A 387 -29.39 -17.22 -16.09
CA LEU A 387 -30.67 -17.11 -15.37
C LEU A 387 -30.71 -15.98 -14.36
N CYS A 388 -29.56 -15.54 -13.83
CA CYS A 388 -29.46 -14.39 -12.92
C CYS A 388 -29.66 -13.04 -13.64
N GLY A 389 -29.87 -13.06 -14.96
CA GLY A 389 -30.09 -11.86 -15.76
C GLY A 389 -28.87 -10.94 -15.72
N HIS A 390 -29.09 -9.70 -15.29
CA HIS A 390 -28.03 -8.70 -15.18
C HIS A 390 -27.47 -8.54 -13.77
N ILE A 391 -27.78 -9.44 -12.83
CA ILE A 391 -27.22 -9.40 -11.47
C ILE A 391 -25.73 -9.77 -11.47
N LEU A 392 -25.37 -10.79 -12.27
CA LEU A 392 -24.01 -11.28 -12.43
C LEU A 392 -23.47 -10.95 -13.82
N THR A 393 -22.16 -10.81 -13.91
CA THR A 393 -21.42 -10.67 -15.17
C THR A 393 -20.22 -11.60 -15.19
N VAL A 394 -19.77 -11.94 -16.40
CA VAL A 394 -18.57 -12.74 -16.63
C VAL A 394 -17.60 -11.94 -17.48
N HIS A 395 -16.40 -11.68 -16.95
CA HIS A 395 -15.31 -11.02 -17.66
C HIS A 395 -14.03 -11.85 -17.47
N ASP A 396 -13.34 -12.20 -18.56
CA ASP A 396 -12.12 -13.03 -18.52
C ASP A 396 -12.24 -14.29 -17.63
N GLN A 397 -13.36 -15.02 -17.77
CA GLN A 397 -13.71 -16.19 -16.96
C GLN A 397 -13.97 -15.92 -15.47
N GLN A 398 -13.88 -14.68 -15.00
CA GLN A 398 -14.22 -14.29 -13.64
C GLN A 398 -15.68 -13.87 -13.55
N VAL A 399 -16.34 -14.33 -12.48
CA VAL A 399 -17.73 -14.02 -12.17
C VAL A 399 -17.74 -12.93 -11.10
N SER A 400 -18.48 -11.86 -11.36
CA SER A 400 -18.66 -10.76 -10.41
C SER A 400 -20.10 -10.25 -10.44
N LEU A 401 -20.48 -9.53 -9.38
CA LEU A 401 -21.72 -8.76 -9.40
C LEU A 401 -21.56 -7.60 -10.38
N VAL A 402 -22.61 -7.32 -11.15
CA VAL A 402 -22.61 -6.22 -12.13
C VAL A 402 -22.26 -4.88 -11.50
N HIS A 403 -22.67 -4.70 -10.24
CA HIS A 403 -22.54 -3.48 -9.47
C HIS A 403 -22.81 -3.77 -7.98
N GLN A 404 -22.19 -2.99 -7.10
CA GLN A 404 -22.35 -3.12 -5.66
C GLN A 404 -23.80 -2.96 -5.17
N SER A 405 -24.70 -2.30 -5.92
CA SER A 405 -26.15 -2.29 -5.58
C SER A 405 -26.79 -3.68 -5.55
N ALA A 406 -26.30 -4.62 -6.36
CA ALA A 406 -26.77 -6.00 -6.31
C ALA A 406 -26.30 -6.69 -5.02
N ARG A 407 -25.08 -6.38 -4.55
CA ARG A 407 -24.55 -6.84 -3.26
C ARG A 407 -25.40 -6.30 -2.12
N ASP A 408 -25.66 -4.99 -2.13
CA ASP A 408 -26.43 -4.30 -1.10
C ASP A 408 -27.86 -4.87 -1.01
N TYR A 409 -28.50 -5.14 -2.16
CA TYR A 409 -29.82 -5.77 -2.24
C TYR A 409 -29.84 -7.16 -1.60
N LEU A 410 -28.86 -8.02 -1.91
CA LEU A 410 -28.80 -9.39 -1.40
C LEU A 410 -28.46 -9.47 0.10
N LEU A 411 -27.71 -8.49 0.63
CA LEU A 411 -27.31 -8.43 2.04
C LEU A 411 -28.27 -7.62 2.92
N GLN A 412 -29.31 -7.01 2.35
CA GLN A 412 -30.23 -6.15 3.08
C GLN A 412 -31.02 -6.93 4.15
N GLY A 413 -31.16 -6.35 5.35
CA GLY A 413 -31.87 -6.96 6.49
C GLY A 413 -33.39 -6.88 6.44
N ASP A 414 -33.98 -5.88 5.76
CA ASP A 414 -35.45 -5.68 5.67
C ASP A 414 -36.05 -6.45 4.50
N ALA A 415 -35.97 -7.79 4.56
CA ALA A 415 -36.61 -8.68 3.57
C ALA A 415 -38.13 -8.76 3.74
N ASP A 416 -38.72 -8.15 4.77
CA ASP A 416 -40.15 -8.23 5.05
C ASP A 416 -41.05 -7.62 3.97
N ARG A 417 -40.50 -6.72 3.17
CA ARG A 417 -41.21 -6.05 2.07
C ARG A 417 -41.14 -6.79 0.73
N ASP A 418 -40.30 -7.81 0.61
CA ASP A 418 -40.09 -8.56 -0.63
C ASP A 418 -39.99 -10.09 -0.38
N PRO A 419 -41.04 -10.87 -0.72
CA PRO A 419 -41.05 -12.32 -0.55
C PRO A 419 -39.96 -13.07 -1.33
N ILE A 420 -39.52 -12.55 -2.48
CA ILE A 420 -38.46 -13.16 -3.28
C ILE A 420 -37.11 -12.88 -2.61
N LEU A 421 -36.92 -11.68 -2.08
CA LEU A 421 -35.71 -11.38 -1.31
C LEU A 421 -35.59 -12.29 -0.10
N LYS A 422 -36.68 -12.67 0.59
CA LYS A 422 -36.61 -13.65 1.70
C LYS A 422 -36.01 -15.00 1.30
N GLU A 423 -36.24 -15.44 0.06
CA GLU A 423 -35.66 -16.69 -0.48
C GLU A 423 -34.18 -16.52 -0.85
N PHE A 424 -33.78 -15.32 -1.30
CA PHE A 424 -32.42 -15.02 -1.78
C PHE A 424 -31.58 -14.18 -0.81
N GLN A 425 -32.05 -13.92 0.40
CA GLN A 425 -31.37 -13.09 1.39
C GLN A 425 -30.10 -13.79 1.87
N ILE A 426 -28.96 -13.12 1.70
CA ILE A 426 -27.66 -13.66 2.08
C ILE A 426 -27.32 -13.15 3.48
N ASN A 427 -27.25 -14.08 4.43
CA ASN A 427 -26.56 -13.81 5.69
C ASN A 427 -25.04 -13.92 5.45
N ALA A 428 -24.32 -12.80 5.55
CA ALA A 428 -22.90 -12.72 5.24
C ALA A 428 -22.04 -13.69 6.10
N GLU A 429 -22.32 -13.81 7.39
CA GLU A 429 -21.58 -14.70 8.29
C GLU A 429 -21.78 -16.17 7.91
N HIS A 430 -23.02 -16.56 7.62
CA HIS A 430 -23.33 -17.92 7.18
C HIS A 430 -22.69 -18.23 5.82
N ALA A 431 -22.74 -17.28 4.88
CA ALA A 431 -22.11 -17.41 3.57
C ALA A 431 -20.58 -17.57 3.66
N HIS A 432 -19.91 -16.77 4.50
CA HIS A 432 -18.48 -16.93 4.78
C HIS A 432 -18.17 -18.30 5.40
N ALA A 433 -18.99 -18.79 6.32
CA ALA A 433 -18.80 -20.10 6.93
C ALA A 433 -18.94 -21.24 5.90
N THR A 434 -19.96 -21.19 5.04
CA THR A 434 -20.14 -22.16 3.94
C THR A 434 -18.93 -22.16 3.01
N LEU A 435 -18.46 -20.98 2.59
CA LEU A 435 -17.32 -20.88 1.68
C LEU A 435 -16.01 -21.34 2.34
N ALA A 436 -15.80 -21.03 3.64
CA ALA A 436 -14.67 -21.54 4.41
C ALA A 436 -14.71 -23.08 4.51
N GLU A 437 -15.90 -23.65 4.73
CA GLU A 437 -16.10 -25.09 4.80
C GLU A 437 -15.79 -25.78 3.47
N SER A 438 -16.30 -25.25 2.35
CA SER A 438 -15.99 -25.73 1.00
C SER A 438 -14.49 -25.64 0.69
N CYS A 439 -13.83 -24.54 1.08
CA CYS A 439 -12.39 -24.39 0.89
C CYS A 439 -11.59 -25.43 1.68
N LEU A 440 -11.96 -25.67 2.94
CA LEU A 440 -11.32 -26.69 3.78
C LEU A 440 -11.55 -28.10 3.24
N ASP A 441 -12.77 -28.41 2.79
CA ASP A 441 -13.11 -29.69 2.14
C ASP A 441 -12.25 -29.93 0.90
N TYR A 442 -12.07 -28.88 0.10
CA TYR A 442 -11.25 -28.93 -1.09
C TYR A 442 -9.77 -29.15 -0.76
N ILE A 443 -9.24 -28.44 0.24
CA ILE A 443 -7.87 -28.60 0.75
C ILE A 443 -7.64 -30.04 1.24
N GLU A 444 -8.57 -30.60 2.02
CA GLU A 444 -8.49 -31.96 2.57
C GLU A 444 -8.52 -33.05 1.50
N LYS A 445 -9.24 -32.83 0.40
CA LYS A 445 -9.32 -33.75 -0.75
C LYS A 445 -8.14 -33.60 -1.72
N SER A 446 -7.38 -32.50 -1.64
CA SER A 446 -6.26 -32.19 -2.54
C SER A 446 -4.98 -32.98 -2.23
N ASP A 447 -3.98 -32.84 -3.11
CA ASP A 447 -2.64 -33.42 -2.92
C ASP A 447 -1.87 -32.84 -1.72
N LEU A 448 -2.36 -31.77 -1.08
CA LEU A 448 -1.82 -31.25 0.18
C LEU A 448 -1.84 -32.30 1.30
N ARG A 449 -2.71 -33.31 1.24
CA ARG A 449 -2.67 -34.44 2.20
C ARG A 449 -1.35 -35.20 2.20
N ASN A 450 -0.62 -35.18 1.07
CA ASN A 450 0.60 -35.93 0.82
C ASN A 450 1.84 -35.03 0.78
N THR A 451 1.80 -33.93 0.03
CA THR A 451 2.97 -33.07 -0.22
C THR A 451 2.61 -31.58 -0.17
N PRO A 452 3.51 -30.69 0.26
CA PRO A 452 3.38 -29.26 -0.03
C PRO A 452 3.35 -29.02 -1.54
N LEU A 453 2.49 -28.11 -1.97
CA LEU A 453 2.33 -27.73 -3.38
C LEU A 453 2.87 -26.33 -3.64
N ASP A 454 3.33 -26.08 -4.86
CA ASP A 454 3.59 -24.74 -5.37
C ASP A 454 2.33 -24.18 -6.01
N ARG A 455 1.80 -23.11 -5.42
CA ARG A 455 0.56 -22.48 -5.86
C ARG A 455 0.72 -21.64 -7.13
N LYS A 456 1.95 -21.39 -7.58
CA LYS A 456 2.24 -20.71 -8.84
C LYS A 456 2.48 -21.67 -10.00
N ASP A 457 2.57 -22.96 -9.72
CA ASP A 457 2.71 -23.97 -10.76
C ASP A 457 1.40 -24.11 -11.54
N ALA A 458 1.42 -23.67 -12.80
CA ALA A 458 0.28 -23.73 -13.69
C ALA A 458 -0.26 -25.16 -13.88
N SER A 459 0.60 -26.18 -13.78
CA SER A 459 0.18 -27.59 -13.89
C SER A 459 -0.64 -28.05 -12.68
N VAL A 460 -0.34 -27.51 -11.49
CA VAL A 460 -1.10 -27.77 -10.26
C VAL A 460 -2.44 -27.05 -10.33
N LEU A 461 -2.46 -25.77 -10.73
CA LEU A 461 -3.69 -24.98 -10.84
C LEU A 461 -4.65 -25.51 -11.92
N GLN A 462 -4.13 -26.07 -13.01
CA GLN A 462 -4.97 -26.74 -14.02
C GLN A 462 -5.67 -27.99 -13.47
N LYS A 463 -5.01 -28.76 -12.61
CA LYS A 463 -5.58 -29.96 -11.97
C LYS A 463 -6.45 -29.65 -10.76
N SER A 464 -6.23 -28.48 -10.14
CA SER A 464 -6.91 -28.07 -8.92
C SER A 464 -7.25 -26.58 -8.96
N PRO A 465 -8.31 -26.19 -9.68
CA PRO A 465 -8.64 -24.79 -9.94
C PRO A 465 -8.84 -23.95 -8.68
N LEU A 466 -9.54 -24.48 -7.66
CA LEU A 466 -9.85 -23.77 -6.42
C LEU A 466 -8.68 -23.72 -5.44
N LEU A 467 -7.57 -24.42 -5.69
CA LEU A 467 -6.52 -24.61 -4.67
C LEU A 467 -5.90 -23.30 -4.20
N GLU A 468 -5.59 -22.37 -5.11
CA GLU A 468 -4.98 -21.09 -4.73
C GLU A 468 -5.95 -20.23 -3.91
N TYR A 469 -7.21 -20.15 -4.33
CA TYR A 469 -8.24 -19.42 -3.57
C TYR A 469 -8.45 -20.05 -2.20
N ALA A 470 -8.75 -21.36 -2.17
CA ALA A 470 -9.02 -22.08 -0.94
C ALA A 470 -7.84 -22.01 0.02
N ALA A 471 -6.63 -22.32 -0.41
CA ALA A 471 -5.45 -22.31 0.45
C ALA A 471 -5.14 -20.91 0.99
N ARG A 472 -5.48 -19.84 0.25
CA ARG A 472 -5.17 -18.47 0.63
C ARG A 472 -6.24 -17.85 1.52
N TYR A 473 -7.52 -18.02 1.19
CA TYR A 473 -8.62 -17.20 1.70
C TYR A 473 -9.58 -17.93 2.66
N TRP A 474 -9.42 -19.24 2.87
CA TRP A 474 -10.21 -19.94 3.89
C TRP A 474 -10.04 -19.34 5.31
N PRO A 475 -8.84 -18.91 5.76
CA PRO A 475 -8.69 -18.32 7.10
C PRO A 475 -9.43 -16.99 7.25
N GLU A 476 -9.46 -16.16 6.20
CA GLU A 476 -10.14 -14.88 6.14
C GLU A 476 -11.66 -15.08 6.18
N HIS A 477 -12.20 -16.01 5.40
CA HIS A 477 -13.62 -16.38 5.52
C HIS A 477 -13.94 -16.92 6.91
N ALA A 478 -13.06 -17.72 7.49
CA ALA A 478 -13.23 -18.25 8.84
C ALA A 478 -13.18 -17.17 9.93
N SER A 479 -12.43 -16.07 9.73
CA SER A 479 -12.32 -14.99 10.71
C SER A 479 -13.54 -14.07 10.75
N TRP A 480 -14.23 -13.89 9.62
CA TRP A 480 -15.48 -13.11 9.54
C TRP A 480 -16.72 -13.85 10.06
N CYS A 481 -16.56 -15.07 10.55
CA CYS A 481 -17.62 -15.82 11.22
C CYS A 481 -17.72 -15.38 12.70
N SER A 482 -18.59 -14.40 13.01
CA SER A 482 -18.81 -13.98 14.40
C SER A 482 -19.63 -15.06 15.16
N GLY A 483 -19.01 -15.68 16.18
CA GLY A 483 -19.42 -17.01 16.61
C GLY A 483 -20.54 -17.05 17.65
N ALA A 484 -21.62 -17.78 17.35
CA ALA A 484 -22.38 -18.58 18.34
C ALA A 484 -23.06 -19.83 17.73
N ASN A 485 -23.50 -19.78 16.47
CA ASN A 485 -24.37 -20.82 15.89
C ASN A 485 -23.71 -21.79 14.88
N ASN A 486 -22.47 -21.57 14.43
CA ASN A 486 -21.78 -22.49 13.50
C ASN A 486 -20.90 -23.52 14.23
N LYS A 487 -21.53 -24.42 14.99
CA LYS A 487 -20.81 -25.53 15.66
C LYS A 487 -20.19 -26.54 14.68
N SER A 488 -20.68 -26.63 13.43
CA SER A 488 -20.25 -27.63 12.46
C SER A 488 -18.94 -27.28 11.72
N SER A 489 -18.75 -26.03 11.30
CA SER A 489 -17.69 -25.68 10.33
C SER A 489 -16.27 -25.81 10.87
N PHE A 490 -16.09 -25.75 12.20
CA PHE A 490 -14.79 -25.86 12.88
C PHE A 490 -14.68 -27.08 13.79
N SER A 491 -15.39 -28.17 13.46
CA SER A 491 -15.30 -29.42 14.22
C SER A 491 -13.84 -29.92 14.31
N LEU A 492 -13.38 -30.21 15.52
CA LEU A 492 -12.05 -30.79 15.77
C LEU A 492 -11.90 -32.23 15.23
N SER A 493 -12.99 -32.85 14.76
CA SER A 493 -12.94 -34.16 14.09
C SER A 493 -12.38 -34.10 12.67
N ARG A 494 -12.36 -32.92 12.02
CA ARG A 494 -11.91 -32.77 10.63
C ARG A 494 -10.41 -33.08 10.49
N PRO A 495 -9.97 -33.78 9.42
CA PRO A 495 -8.55 -34.10 9.18
C PRO A 495 -7.60 -32.90 9.32
N PHE A 496 -8.03 -31.70 8.91
CA PHE A 496 -7.23 -30.48 9.03
C PHE A 496 -7.01 -30.03 10.48
N PHE A 497 -8.02 -30.18 11.34
CA PHE A 497 -8.01 -29.73 12.74
C PHE A 497 -7.61 -30.81 13.75
N GLN A 498 -7.16 -31.98 13.30
CA GLN A 498 -6.55 -32.97 14.19
C GLN A 498 -5.20 -32.46 14.73
N GLU A 499 -4.85 -32.87 15.96
CA GLU A 499 -3.63 -32.49 16.67
C GLU A 499 -2.37 -32.72 15.80
N THR A 500 -2.32 -33.89 15.16
CA THR A 500 -1.37 -34.24 14.10
C THR A 500 -2.07 -34.29 12.75
N SER A 501 -1.82 -33.31 11.88
CA SER A 501 -2.44 -33.22 10.56
C SER A 501 -1.38 -32.96 9.48
N SER A 502 -1.19 -33.94 8.58
CA SER A 502 -0.28 -33.81 7.43
C SER A 502 -0.76 -32.73 6.46
N VAL A 503 -2.08 -32.68 6.21
CA VAL A 503 -2.68 -31.68 5.32
C VAL A 503 -2.48 -30.27 5.87
N ARG A 504 -2.68 -30.03 7.17
CA ARG A 504 -2.40 -28.71 7.78
C ARG A 504 -0.92 -28.34 7.71
N LYS A 505 -0.03 -29.30 7.99
CA LYS A 505 1.43 -29.10 7.89
C LYS A 505 1.86 -28.70 6.47
N ASN A 506 1.36 -29.41 5.46
CA ASN A 506 1.68 -29.15 4.06
C ASN A 506 1.02 -27.85 3.58
N TRP A 507 -0.24 -27.60 3.95
CA TRP A 507 -0.91 -26.32 3.72
C TRP A 507 -0.11 -25.16 4.30
N TRP A 508 0.36 -25.25 5.55
CA TRP A 508 1.13 -24.19 6.20
C TRP A 508 2.44 -23.89 5.45
N ARG A 509 3.16 -24.92 4.99
CA ARG A 509 4.36 -24.75 4.15
C ARG A 509 4.06 -24.09 2.82
N THR A 510 2.93 -24.44 2.21
CA THR A 510 2.45 -23.87 0.96
C THR A 510 1.96 -22.43 1.13
N TYR A 511 1.33 -22.11 2.27
CA TYR A 511 0.89 -20.77 2.65
C TYR A 511 2.09 -19.86 2.97
N GLY A 512 3.02 -20.35 3.81
CA GLY A 512 4.12 -19.62 4.42
C GLY A 512 5.23 -19.12 3.48
N LYS A 513 5.36 -19.66 2.25
CA LYS A 513 6.32 -19.16 1.23
C LYS A 513 6.15 -17.67 0.88
N ARG A 514 5.07 -17.02 1.33
CA ARG A 514 4.78 -15.60 1.12
C ARG A 514 4.56 -14.81 2.42
N SER A 515 4.66 -15.45 3.60
CA SER A 515 4.46 -14.76 4.87
C SER A 515 5.58 -13.74 5.09
N THR A 516 5.21 -12.47 5.22
CA THR A 516 6.12 -11.37 5.60
C THR A 516 6.64 -11.50 7.03
N ASP A 517 6.09 -12.46 7.80
CA ASP A 517 6.51 -12.72 9.17
C ASP A 517 7.60 -13.78 9.25
N GLY A 518 8.85 -13.33 9.22
CA GLY A 518 10.04 -14.18 9.37
C GLY A 518 10.03 -15.08 10.61
N ARG A 519 9.32 -14.71 11.69
CA ARG A 519 9.28 -15.47 12.95
C ARG A 519 8.55 -16.80 12.85
N LEU A 520 7.65 -16.93 11.87
CA LEU A 520 6.86 -18.14 11.66
C LEU A 520 7.36 -18.98 10.48
N GLN A 521 8.38 -18.53 9.74
CA GLN A 521 8.93 -19.24 8.58
C GLN A 521 9.58 -20.57 8.97
N ASP A 522 10.23 -20.65 10.13
CA ASP A 522 10.87 -21.87 10.63
C ASP A 522 9.90 -22.85 11.31
N VAL A 523 8.66 -22.41 11.57
CA VAL A 523 7.65 -23.25 12.22
C VAL A 523 7.07 -24.21 11.19
N SER A 524 7.58 -25.44 11.18
CA SER A 524 7.15 -26.46 10.21
C SER A 524 5.69 -26.93 10.39
N ASN A 525 5.10 -26.73 11.57
CA ASN A 525 3.70 -27.05 11.88
C ASN A 525 3.15 -26.07 12.94
N LEU A 526 2.26 -25.17 12.53
CA LEU A 526 1.67 -24.18 13.42
C LEU A 526 0.52 -24.81 14.26
N PRO A 527 0.59 -24.84 15.60
CA PRO A 527 -0.49 -25.33 16.45
C PRO A 527 -1.81 -24.58 16.20
N LEU A 528 -2.94 -25.27 16.46
CA LEU A 528 -4.26 -24.75 16.11
C LEU A 528 -4.62 -23.45 16.84
N LEU A 529 -4.27 -23.33 18.13
CA LEU A 529 -4.56 -22.11 18.88
C LEU A 529 -3.71 -20.92 18.40
N HIS A 530 -2.46 -21.14 18.00
CA HIS A 530 -1.62 -20.13 17.35
C HIS A 530 -2.18 -19.73 15.98
N MET A 531 -2.65 -20.69 15.19
CA MET A 531 -3.29 -20.46 13.90
C MET A 531 -4.56 -19.62 14.06
N ALA A 532 -5.48 -20.04 14.95
CA ALA A 532 -6.69 -19.31 15.25
C ALA A 532 -6.38 -17.88 15.74
N SER A 533 -5.33 -17.73 16.55
CA SER A 533 -4.90 -16.41 17.05
C SER A 533 -4.21 -15.54 16.00
N TYR A 534 -3.52 -16.12 15.02
CA TYR A 534 -2.87 -15.39 13.95
C TYR A 534 -3.87 -14.87 12.91
N PHE A 535 -4.87 -15.71 12.58
CA PHE A 535 -5.88 -15.43 11.57
C PHE A 535 -7.15 -14.79 12.12
N GLY A 536 -7.35 -14.76 13.45
CA GLY A 536 -8.54 -14.17 14.06
C GLY A 536 -9.76 -15.09 14.03
N ILE A 537 -9.57 -16.41 13.97
CA ILE A 537 -10.66 -17.40 13.84
C ILE A 537 -11.26 -17.66 15.24
N TYR A 538 -12.16 -16.78 15.65
CA TYR A 538 -12.76 -16.81 17.00
C TYR A 538 -13.48 -18.12 17.32
N GLY A 539 -14.27 -18.64 16.38
CA GLY A 539 -14.99 -19.90 16.55
C GLY A 539 -14.07 -21.08 16.89
N LEU A 540 -12.97 -21.23 16.14
CA LEU A 540 -11.97 -22.27 16.37
C LEU A 540 -11.22 -22.08 17.70
N ALA A 541 -10.80 -20.85 18.01
CA ALA A 541 -10.14 -20.56 19.28
C ALA A 541 -11.03 -20.91 20.47
N ARG A 542 -12.33 -20.55 20.40
CA ARG A 542 -13.30 -20.86 21.46
C ARG A 542 -13.50 -22.36 21.63
N GLU A 543 -13.67 -23.11 20.53
CA GLU A 543 -13.87 -24.56 20.57
C GLU A 543 -12.67 -25.29 21.21
N LEU A 544 -11.44 -24.88 20.86
CA LEU A 544 -10.20 -25.44 21.43
C LEU A 544 -10.08 -25.21 22.94
N LEU A 545 -10.60 -24.08 23.43
CA LEU A 545 -10.52 -23.72 24.85
C LEU A 545 -11.64 -24.39 25.68
N ILE A 546 -12.82 -24.63 25.10
CA ILE A 546 -13.93 -25.33 25.76
C ILE A 546 -13.67 -26.84 25.87
N THR A 547 -13.15 -27.45 24.79
CA THR A 547 -12.95 -28.91 24.71
C THR A 547 -11.71 -29.41 25.46
N GLY A 548 -10.81 -28.52 25.86
CA GLY A 548 -9.61 -28.85 26.63
C GLY A 548 -9.92 -29.23 28.07
N THR A 549 -9.48 -30.41 28.52
CA THR A 549 -9.48 -30.73 29.96
C THR A 549 -8.61 -29.72 30.71
N SER A 550 -9.14 -29.15 31.80
CA SER A 550 -8.60 -27.99 32.54
C SER A 550 -7.07 -27.96 32.75
N LEU A 551 -6.40 -29.11 32.91
CA LEU A 551 -4.95 -29.22 33.06
C LEU A 551 -4.16 -29.05 31.76
N ARG A 552 -4.67 -29.53 30.61
CA ARG A 552 -4.02 -29.35 29.29
C ARG A 552 -4.20 -27.93 28.75
N THR A 553 -5.28 -27.25 29.13
CA THR A 553 -5.64 -25.94 28.59
C THR A 553 -4.60 -24.87 28.91
N ARG A 554 -4.05 -24.83 30.14
CA ARG A 554 -3.06 -23.80 30.52
C ARG A 554 -1.73 -23.94 29.78
N GLU A 555 -1.25 -25.17 29.57
CA GLU A 555 -0.03 -25.42 28.79
C GLU A 555 -0.22 -25.02 27.32
N VAL A 556 -1.37 -25.36 26.72
CA VAL A 556 -1.69 -25.04 25.33
C VAL A 556 -1.87 -23.52 25.11
N ILE A 557 -2.57 -22.83 26.02
CA ILE A 557 -2.77 -21.36 25.95
C ILE A 557 -1.44 -20.62 25.97
N ASN A 558 -0.48 -21.10 26.78
CA ASN A 558 0.80 -20.42 26.99
C ASN A 558 1.96 -21.02 26.21
N LYS A 559 1.70 -22.01 25.35
CA LYS A 559 2.72 -22.66 24.54
C LYS A 559 3.42 -21.62 23.67
N SER A 560 4.74 -21.55 23.80
CA SER A 560 5.58 -20.72 22.95
C SER A 560 6.20 -21.51 21.81
N LEU A 561 6.42 -20.86 20.67
CA LEU A 561 7.14 -21.38 19.50
C LEU A 561 8.43 -20.59 19.24
N GLY A 562 9.42 -21.25 18.62
CA GLY A 562 10.71 -20.67 18.22
C GLY A 562 11.76 -20.64 19.34
N HIS A 563 13.02 -20.39 18.96
CA HIS A 563 14.17 -20.36 19.89
C HIS A 563 14.07 -19.26 20.95
N ASP A 564 13.37 -18.16 20.64
CA ASP A 564 13.29 -17.01 21.53
C ASP A 564 12.19 -17.14 22.60
N ASN A 565 11.47 -18.26 22.66
CA ASN A 565 10.28 -18.45 23.52
C ASN A 565 9.29 -17.27 23.44
N GLU A 566 9.19 -16.71 22.23
CA GLU A 566 8.53 -15.46 22.01
C GLU A 566 7.12 -15.64 21.42
N THR A 567 6.80 -16.72 20.74
CA THR A 567 5.57 -16.78 19.93
C THR A 567 4.44 -17.53 20.65
N THR A 568 3.63 -16.80 21.41
CA THR A 568 2.41 -17.32 22.08
C THR A 568 1.13 -16.96 21.31
N PRO A 569 0.00 -17.66 21.51
CA PRO A 569 -1.29 -17.30 20.92
C PRO A 569 -1.68 -15.84 21.20
N LEU A 570 -1.55 -15.39 22.46
CA LEU A 570 -1.84 -14.01 22.86
C LEU A 570 -1.00 -12.99 22.09
N SER A 571 0.29 -13.29 21.89
CA SER A 571 1.21 -12.39 21.17
C SER A 571 0.90 -12.29 19.66
N LEU A 572 0.43 -13.38 19.05
CA LEU A 572 0.02 -13.40 17.64
C LEU A 572 -1.26 -12.60 17.43
N ALA A 573 -2.26 -12.81 18.30
CA ALA A 573 -3.51 -12.05 18.28
C ALA A 573 -3.26 -10.55 18.46
N ALA A 574 -2.42 -10.18 19.44
CA ALA A 574 -2.06 -8.78 19.71
C ALA A 574 -1.32 -8.11 18.57
N ARG A 575 -0.46 -8.84 17.85
CA ARG A 575 0.24 -8.31 16.68
C ARG A 575 -0.72 -8.10 15.50
N ARG A 576 -1.74 -8.93 15.36
CA ARG A 576 -2.65 -8.96 14.20
C ARG A 576 -3.95 -8.20 14.41
N GLY A 577 -4.17 -7.59 15.58
CA GLY A 577 -5.35 -6.76 15.81
C GLY A 577 -6.59 -7.52 16.30
N HIS A 578 -6.46 -8.77 16.74
CA HIS A 578 -7.62 -9.63 17.02
C HIS A 578 -8.15 -9.49 18.46
N THR A 579 -8.82 -8.38 18.75
CA THR A 579 -9.33 -8.02 20.10
C THR A 579 -10.21 -9.11 20.73
N ALA A 580 -11.14 -9.72 19.98
CA ALA A 580 -12.03 -10.77 20.49
C ALA A 580 -11.26 -12.03 20.93
N ILE A 581 -10.21 -12.41 20.19
CA ILE A 581 -9.33 -13.52 20.57
C ILE A 581 -8.55 -13.18 21.84
N ILE A 582 -8.06 -11.94 21.97
CA ILE A 582 -7.32 -11.51 23.16
C ILE A 582 -8.20 -11.57 24.39
N GLN A 583 -9.44 -11.06 24.32
CA GLN A 583 -10.40 -11.17 25.41
C GLN A 583 -10.63 -12.63 25.81
N LEU A 584 -10.84 -13.51 24.83
CA LEU A 584 -11.04 -14.94 25.05
C LEU A 584 -9.82 -15.60 25.72
N LEU A 585 -8.61 -15.34 25.22
CA LEU A 585 -7.37 -15.89 25.77
C LEU A 585 -7.09 -15.38 27.20
N LEU A 586 -7.27 -14.08 27.45
CA LEU A 586 -7.09 -13.49 28.78
C LEU A 586 -8.08 -14.06 29.80
N THR A 587 -9.35 -14.20 29.41
CA THR A 587 -10.40 -14.81 30.26
C THR A 587 -10.07 -16.26 30.62
N ASN A 588 -9.32 -16.97 29.78
CA ASN A 588 -8.87 -18.34 30.02
C ASN A 588 -7.46 -18.44 30.64
N GLY A 589 -6.88 -17.33 31.12
CA GLY A 589 -5.62 -17.34 31.87
C GLY A 589 -4.36 -17.30 31.02
N ALA A 590 -4.40 -16.65 29.85
CA ALA A 590 -3.21 -16.41 29.04
C ALA A 590 -2.20 -15.47 29.73
N ASP A 591 -0.95 -15.92 29.75
CA ASP A 591 0.22 -15.21 30.22
C ASP A 591 0.89 -14.43 29.06
N GLY A 592 2.00 -13.74 29.32
CA GLY A 592 2.75 -13.03 28.26
C GLY A 592 2.16 -11.67 27.84
N LYS A 593 1.31 -11.07 28.68
CA LYS A 593 0.63 -9.78 28.45
C LYS A 593 1.59 -8.65 28.06
N ASN A 594 2.75 -8.57 28.72
CA ASN A 594 3.81 -7.60 28.42
C ASN A 594 4.30 -7.67 26.97
N LYS A 595 4.40 -8.90 26.46
CA LYS A 595 4.90 -9.15 25.13
C LYS A 595 3.83 -8.85 24.07
N ALA A 596 2.58 -9.22 24.37
CA ALA A 596 1.43 -8.81 23.59
C ALA A 596 1.32 -7.27 23.52
N LEU A 597 1.55 -6.57 24.64
CA LEU A 597 1.52 -5.11 24.75
C LEU A 597 2.56 -4.47 23.82
N LYS A 598 3.80 -4.97 23.84
CA LYS A 598 4.86 -4.51 22.92
C LYS A 598 4.46 -4.66 21.45
N LEU A 599 3.89 -5.80 21.07
CA LEU A 599 3.53 -6.06 19.67
C LEU A 599 2.30 -5.25 19.22
N ALA A 600 1.32 -5.05 20.10
CA ALA A 600 0.19 -4.16 19.85
C ALA A 600 0.65 -2.71 19.69
N ALA A 601 1.54 -2.23 20.56
CA ALA A 601 2.14 -0.89 20.47
C ALA A 601 2.96 -0.68 19.19
N HIS A 602 3.72 -1.69 18.77
CA HIS A 602 4.42 -1.66 17.49
C HIS A 602 3.46 -1.59 16.29
N ARG A 603 2.27 -2.17 16.40
CA ARG A 603 1.32 -2.28 15.27
C ARG A 603 0.18 -1.26 15.29
N GLY A 604 0.14 -0.38 16.28
CA GLY A 604 -0.87 0.68 16.35
C GLY A 604 -2.19 0.29 17.00
N HIS A 605 -2.30 -0.89 17.64
CA HIS A 605 -3.59 -1.41 18.10
C HIS A 605 -4.01 -0.85 19.48
N ILE A 606 -4.63 0.34 19.49
CA ILE A 606 -4.99 1.08 20.72
C ILE A 606 -5.92 0.27 21.65
N ASP A 607 -7.01 -0.29 21.13
CA ASP A 607 -7.98 -1.04 21.94
C ASP A 607 -7.35 -2.24 22.64
N ILE A 608 -6.43 -2.91 21.95
CA ILE A 608 -5.69 -4.04 22.49
C ILE A 608 -4.74 -3.60 23.60
N ILE A 609 -4.08 -2.44 23.44
CA ILE A 609 -3.21 -1.87 24.46
C ILE A 609 -4.01 -1.56 25.72
N GLN A 610 -5.15 -0.89 25.58
CA GLN A 610 -6.05 -0.59 26.71
C GLN A 610 -6.50 -1.88 27.40
N LEU A 611 -6.93 -2.88 26.62
CA LEU A 611 -7.35 -4.18 27.16
C LEU A 611 -6.24 -4.90 27.92
N LEU A 612 -5.02 -4.92 27.38
CA LEU A 612 -3.87 -5.57 28.02
C LEU A 612 -3.42 -4.83 29.30
N LEU A 613 -3.45 -3.50 29.30
CA LEU A 613 -3.16 -2.68 30.48
C LEU A 613 -4.19 -2.91 31.58
N ALA A 614 -5.48 -2.92 31.24
CA ALA A 614 -6.57 -3.24 32.17
C ALA A 614 -6.45 -4.64 32.77
N ASN A 615 -5.83 -5.58 32.04
CA ASN A 615 -5.54 -6.94 32.50
C ASN A 615 -4.16 -7.08 33.16
N GLY A 616 -3.49 -5.99 33.54
CA GLY A 616 -2.27 -6.00 34.35
C GLY A 616 -0.97 -6.23 33.58
N ALA A 617 -0.87 -5.81 32.31
CA ALA A 617 0.42 -5.74 31.62
C ALA A 617 1.35 -4.70 32.30
N GLY A 618 2.49 -5.17 32.82
CA GLY A 618 3.40 -4.39 33.67
C GLY A 618 4.64 -3.80 32.96
N ASP A 619 5.18 -4.45 31.91
CA ASP A 619 6.36 -3.95 31.18
C ASP A 619 5.94 -2.99 30.06
N LYS A 620 5.66 -1.74 30.46
CA LYS A 620 5.18 -0.67 29.57
C LYS A 620 6.32 -0.02 28.78
N ASP A 621 7.55 -0.10 29.26
CA ASP A 621 8.72 0.57 28.66
C ASP A 621 9.08 0.03 27.28
N LYS A 622 9.00 -1.29 27.10
CA LYS A 622 9.22 -1.89 25.77
C LYS A 622 8.12 -1.51 24.80
N ALA A 623 6.88 -1.39 25.27
CA ALA A 623 5.76 -0.93 24.46
C ALA A 623 5.92 0.56 24.10
N LEU A 624 6.38 1.38 25.06
CA LEU A 624 6.63 2.81 24.86
C LEU A 624 7.70 3.01 23.78
N ARG A 625 8.81 2.28 23.87
CA ARG A 625 9.87 2.32 22.85
C ARG A 625 9.35 1.88 21.48
N ALA A 626 8.56 0.82 21.42
CA ALA A 626 8.01 0.33 20.17
C ALA A 626 7.05 1.35 19.53
N ALA A 627 6.14 1.94 20.31
CA ALA A 627 5.24 2.98 19.83
C ALA A 627 5.99 4.24 19.38
N ALA A 628 7.01 4.65 20.15
CA ALA A 628 7.86 5.79 19.84
C ALA A 628 8.61 5.60 18.52
N GLY A 629 9.16 4.42 18.27
CA GLY A 629 9.81 4.11 17.00
C GLY A 629 8.85 4.06 15.81
N GLN A 630 7.57 3.74 16.04
CA GLN A 630 6.57 3.66 14.98
C GLN A 630 5.83 4.98 14.76
N GLY A 631 6.16 6.06 15.47
CA GLY A 631 5.53 7.36 15.27
C GLY A 631 4.13 7.50 15.87
N ASN A 632 3.68 6.55 16.71
CA ASN A 632 2.33 6.55 17.26
C ASN A 632 2.19 7.44 18.51
N VAL A 633 1.94 8.74 18.31
CA VAL A 633 1.79 9.75 19.39
C VAL A 633 0.72 9.34 20.41
N THR A 634 -0.46 8.93 19.96
CA THR A 634 -1.59 8.54 20.83
C THR A 634 -1.23 7.38 21.75
N ILE A 635 -0.50 6.38 21.24
CA ILE A 635 -0.07 5.23 22.05
C ILE A 635 1.02 5.64 23.04
N VAL A 636 1.94 6.51 22.64
CA VAL A 636 2.96 7.07 23.55
C VAL A 636 2.28 7.81 24.71
N GLN A 637 1.30 8.69 24.42
CA GLN A 637 0.52 9.40 25.44
C GLN A 637 -0.21 8.41 26.37
N LEU A 638 -0.87 7.40 25.81
CA LEU A 638 -1.58 6.38 26.58
C LEU A 638 -0.64 5.62 27.52
N LEU A 639 0.53 5.20 27.05
CA LEU A 639 1.51 4.46 27.84
C LEU A 639 2.14 5.34 28.94
N LEU A 640 2.45 6.60 28.65
CA LEU A 640 2.93 7.58 29.63
C LEU A 640 1.87 7.87 30.71
N ALA A 641 0.60 8.06 30.32
CA ALA A 641 -0.51 8.24 31.25
C ALA A 641 -0.72 7.02 32.15
N ASN A 642 -0.32 5.84 31.69
CA ASN A 642 -0.30 4.60 32.47
C ASN A 642 1.03 4.36 33.20
N GLY A 643 1.91 5.34 33.33
CA GLY A 643 3.14 5.23 34.13
C GLY A 643 4.25 4.40 33.47
N ALA A 644 4.49 4.58 32.17
CA ALA A 644 5.70 4.07 31.52
C ALA A 644 6.91 4.97 31.84
N ASP A 645 8.01 4.37 32.28
CA ASP A 645 9.19 5.09 32.80
C ASP A 645 10.40 5.06 31.86
N GLY A 646 10.39 4.19 30.84
CA GLY A 646 11.48 4.00 29.87
C GLY A 646 11.63 5.12 28.83
N LYS A 647 11.44 6.39 29.23
CA LYS A 647 11.31 7.56 28.35
C LYS A 647 12.57 7.85 27.55
N ASP A 648 13.78 7.69 28.11
CA ASP A 648 15.03 8.00 27.39
C ASP A 648 15.30 7.03 26.23
N LYS A 649 14.99 5.74 26.44
CA LYS A 649 15.13 4.74 25.38
C LYS A 649 14.08 4.94 24.28
N ALA A 650 12.87 5.40 24.64
CA ALA A 650 11.85 5.77 23.67
C ALA A 650 12.22 7.05 22.91
N LEU A 651 12.83 8.02 23.60
CA LEU A 651 13.30 9.28 23.04
C LEU A 651 14.36 9.02 21.99
N ARG A 652 15.32 8.15 22.28
CA ARG A 652 16.33 7.72 21.31
C ARG A 652 15.70 7.13 20.05
N GLU A 653 14.77 6.18 20.18
CA GLU A 653 14.15 5.55 19.01
C GLU A 653 13.33 6.55 18.17
N ALA A 654 12.56 7.43 18.82
CA ALA A 654 11.81 8.49 18.14
C ALA A 654 12.74 9.49 17.43
N ALA A 655 13.81 9.90 18.10
CA ALA A 655 14.76 10.88 17.59
C ALA A 655 15.58 10.34 16.42
N VAL A 656 15.93 9.06 16.41
CA VAL A 656 16.63 8.41 15.28
C VAL A 656 15.73 8.24 14.07
N ARG A 657 14.42 8.11 14.27
CA ARG A 657 13.43 7.91 13.19
C ARG A 657 12.73 9.19 12.74
N GLY A 658 13.09 10.34 13.29
CA GLY A 658 12.56 11.64 12.84
C GLY A 658 11.22 12.04 13.46
N HIS A 659 10.75 11.36 14.52
CA HIS A 659 9.42 11.58 15.09
C HIS A 659 9.39 12.77 16.07
N ILE A 660 9.42 14.00 15.55
CA ILE A 660 9.59 15.24 16.33
C ILE A 660 8.50 15.44 17.42
N ASN A 661 7.23 15.15 17.11
CA ASN A 661 6.13 15.30 18.07
C ASN A 661 6.31 14.37 19.28
N ILE A 662 6.82 13.16 19.06
CA ILE A 662 7.11 12.20 20.12
C ILE A 662 8.33 12.63 20.93
N VAL A 663 9.36 13.16 20.27
CA VAL A 663 10.53 13.73 20.94
C VAL A 663 10.12 14.85 21.89
N GLN A 664 9.32 15.81 21.42
CA GLN A 664 8.81 16.90 22.25
C GLN A 664 7.98 16.38 23.42
N LEU A 665 7.08 15.42 23.17
CA LEU A 665 6.25 14.81 24.19
C LEU A 665 7.08 14.11 25.27
N LEU A 666 8.10 13.34 24.89
CA LEU A 666 8.95 12.60 25.82
C LEU A 666 9.83 13.54 26.66
N LEU A 667 10.40 14.59 26.06
CA LEU A 667 11.15 15.63 26.76
C LEU A 667 10.25 16.38 27.76
N ALA A 668 9.03 16.76 27.34
CA ALA A 668 8.04 17.39 28.22
C ALA A 668 7.61 16.49 29.39
N ASN A 669 7.76 15.18 29.24
CA ASN A 669 7.50 14.18 30.29
C ASN A 669 8.76 13.77 31.07
N GLY A 670 9.87 14.52 30.95
CA GLY A 670 11.05 14.36 31.79
C GLY A 670 12.09 13.35 31.29
N ALA A 671 12.10 13.01 30.00
CA ALA A 671 13.25 12.34 29.39
C ALA A 671 14.47 13.30 29.41
N ASP A 672 15.64 12.81 29.80
CA ASP A 672 16.81 13.66 30.05
C ASP A 672 17.69 13.92 28.82
N GLY A 673 17.46 13.18 27.73
CA GLY A 673 18.18 13.34 26.46
C GLY A 673 19.65 12.90 26.48
N LYS A 674 20.13 12.27 27.56
CA LYS A 674 21.55 11.88 27.71
C LYS A 674 21.81 10.50 27.12
N GLY A 675 22.99 10.33 26.51
CA GLY A 675 23.45 9.06 25.98
C GLY A 675 22.72 8.62 24.70
N VAL A 676 23.42 8.74 23.57
CA VAL A 676 23.21 8.05 22.27
C VAL A 676 22.13 8.62 21.33
N ALA A 677 21.27 9.57 21.72
CA ALA A 677 20.35 10.19 20.76
C ALA A 677 21.06 11.15 19.78
N LEU A 678 21.88 12.09 20.29
CA LEU A 678 22.40 13.21 19.49
C LEU A 678 23.25 12.77 18.29
N TYR A 679 24.19 11.82 18.50
CA TYR A 679 25.01 11.25 17.43
C TYR A 679 24.15 10.59 16.33
N GLN A 680 23.23 9.72 16.70
CA GLN A 680 22.44 8.94 15.74
C GLN A 680 21.42 9.83 15.01
N THR A 681 20.78 10.76 15.70
CA THR A 681 19.90 11.78 15.11
C THR A 681 20.66 12.69 14.14
N THR A 682 21.89 13.07 14.49
CA THR A 682 22.78 13.83 13.60
C THR A 682 23.15 13.02 12.37
N PHE A 683 23.51 11.74 12.53
CA PHE A 683 23.80 10.85 11.40
C PHE A 683 22.65 10.77 10.39
N MET A 684 21.41 10.72 10.89
CA MET A 684 20.18 10.69 10.09
C MET A 684 19.75 12.05 9.52
N GLY A 685 20.37 13.16 9.94
CA GLY A 685 20.10 14.50 9.39
C GLY A 685 18.86 15.20 9.96
N HIS A 686 18.40 14.85 11.17
CA HIS A 686 17.17 15.44 11.73
C HIS A 686 17.45 16.74 12.52
N ALA A 687 17.73 17.83 11.82
CA ALA A 687 18.19 19.09 12.43
C ALA A 687 17.26 19.69 13.49
N ALA A 688 15.94 19.70 13.27
CA ALA A 688 14.99 20.19 14.27
C ALA A 688 15.01 19.37 15.57
N ILE A 689 15.23 18.06 15.46
CA ILE A 689 15.37 17.18 16.63
C ILE A 689 16.72 17.40 17.32
N VAL A 690 17.80 17.60 16.55
CA VAL A 690 19.10 17.97 17.11
C VAL A 690 18.98 19.27 17.93
N GLN A 691 18.31 20.29 17.41
CA GLN A 691 18.07 21.54 18.15
C GLN A 691 17.33 21.29 19.47
N LEU A 692 16.28 20.48 19.46
CA LEU A 692 15.52 20.13 20.66
C LEU A 692 16.38 19.40 21.70
N LEU A 693 17.17 18.41 21.26
CA LEU A 693 18.06 17.66 22.14
C LEU A 693 19.14 18.55 22.75
N LEU A 694 19.75 19.44 21.96
CA LEU A 694 20.74 20.41 22.45
C LEU A 694 20.15 21.37 23.47
N THR A 695 18.93 21.87 23.22
CA THR A 695 18.20 22.76 24.14
C THR A 695 17.90 22.06 25.47
N ASN A 696 17.78 20.74 25.48
CA ASN A 696 17.54 19.92 26.66
C ASN A 696 18.83 19.34 27.27
N GLY A 697 20.01 19.83 26.86
CA GLY A 697 21.28 19.48 27.49
C GLY A 697 21.85 18.12 27.10
N ALA A 698 21.53 17.61 25.90
CA ALA A 698 22.13 16.39 25.38
C ALA A 698 23.67 16.46 25.34
N ASP A 699 24.31 15.34 25.64
CA ASP A 699 25.76 15.12 25.58
C ASP A 699 26.22 14.63 24.20
N GLY A 700 27.55 14.50 24.02
CA GLY A 700 28.13 13.97 22.78
C GLY A 700 28.15 14.96 21.60
N LYS A 701 28.24 16.26 21.88
CA LYS A 701 28.25 17.33 20.85
C LYS A 701 29.46 17.23 19.92
N ASP A 702 30.61 16.79 20.44
CA ASP A 702 31.85 16.69 19.66
C ASP A 702 31.81 15.51 18.68
N GLU A 703 31.29 14.36 19.11
CA GLU A 703 31.05 13.21 18.22
C GLU A 703 29.95 13.52 17.20
N ALA A 704 28.90 14.24 17.60
CA ALA A 704 27.87 14.71 16.69
C ALA A 704 28.45 15.68 15.64
N LEU A 705 29.36 16.59 16.04
CA LEU A 705 30.00 17.54 15.13
C LEU A 705 30.81 16.82 14.06
N GLN A 706 31.55 15.79 14.46
CA GLN A 706 32.31 14.93 13.54
C GLN A 706 31.40 14.22 12.53
N VAL A 707 30.25 13.70 12.97
CA VAL A 707 29.30 13.05 12.06
C VAL A 707 28.61 14.03 11.13
N ALA A 708 28.20 15.21 11.62
CA ALA A 708 27.61 16.25 10.78
C ALA A 708 28.59 16.65 9.67
N ALA A 709 29.87 16.81 10.02
CA ALA A 709 30.95 17.08 9.09
C ALA A 709 31.15 15.94 8.08
N TYR A 710 31.19 14.69 8.52
CA TYR A 710 31.32 13.51 7.65
C TYR A 710 30.16 13.35 6.66
N ARG A 711 28.91 13.60 7.13
CA ARG A 711 27.68 13.38 6.36
C ARG A 711 27.28 14.59 5.50
N GLY A 712 27.90 15.76 5.69
CA GLY A 712 27.57 16.96 4.93
C GLY A 712 26.39 17.77 5.49
N HIS A 713 26.01 17.55 6.75
CA HIS A 713 24.84 18.20 7.37
C HIS A 713 25.21 19.59 7.91
N MET A 714 25.29 20.57 7.00
CA MET A 714 25.72 21.95 7.29
C MET A 714 24.89 22.63 8.38
N ASP A 715 23.57 22.50 8.34
CA ASP A 715 22.64 23.06 9.32
C ASP A 715 22.91 22.51 10.73
N ILE A 716 23.06 21.18 10.85
CA ILE A 716 23.37 20.52 12.12
C ILE A 716 24.76 20.92 12.62
N LEU A 717 25.75 21.01 11.72
CA LEU A 717 27.09 21.45 12.06
C LEU A 717 27.08 22.86 12.68
N GLN A 718 26.35 23.80 12.06
CA GLN A 718 26.18 25.15 12.59
C GLN A 718 25.50 25.15 13.96
N LEU A 719 24.45 24.35 14.13
CA LEU A 719 23.77 24.22 15.43
C LEU A 719 24.71 23.71 16.52
N LEU A 720 25.53 22.71 16.22
CA LEU A 720 26.48 22.12 17.18
C LEU A 720 27.59 23.11 17.56
N LEU A 721 28.14 23.84 16.59
CA LEU A 721 29.12 24.91 16.84
C LEU A 721 28.52 26.02 17.70
N ALA A 722 27.30 26.47 17.37
CA ALA A 722 26.59 27.49 18.15
C ALA A 722 26.29 27.03 19.60
N ASN A 723 26.21 25.72 19.84
CA ASN A 723 26.01 25.12 21.16
C ASN A 723 27.32 24.67 21.84
N GLY A 724 28.47 25.16 21.37
CA GLY A 724 29.77 25.02 22.04
C GLY A 724 30.48 23.68 21.81
N ALA A 725 30.26 23.01 20.68
CA ALA A 725 31.08 21.86 20.29
C ALA A 725 32.54 22.29 20.02
N ASN A 726 33.50 21.56 20.59
CA ASN A 726 34.92 21.87 20.60
C ASN A 726 35.76 20.96 19.69
N GLY A 727 35.20 19.84 19.21
CA GLY A 727 35.89 18.86 18.35
C GLY A 727 36.17 19.27 16.89
N LYS A 728 36.51 20.55 16.63
CA LYS A 728 36.57 21.14 15.27
C LYS A 728 37.66 20.53 14.39
N ASP A 729 38.82 20.16 14.95
CA ASP A 729 39.93 19.59 14.18
C ASP A 729 39.58 18.21 13.62
N ARG A 730 38.98 17.37 14.46
CA ARG A 730 38.50 16.06 14.01
C ARG A 730 37.34 16.20 13.03
N ALA A 731 36.45 17.17 13.24
CA ALA A 731 35.38 17.49 12.30
C ALA A 731 35.95 17.97 10.94
N LEU A 732 37.03 18.74 10.92
CA LEU A 732 37.69 19.19 9.70
C LEU A 732 38.22 18.00 8.89
N GLN A 733 38.86 17.04 9.56
CA GLN A 733 39.30 15.79 8.94
C GLN A 733 38.12 14.98 8.39
N GLN A 734 37.00 14.91 9.11
CA GLN A 734 35.80 14.20 8.65
C GLN A 734 35.13 14.88 7.45
N ALA A 735 35.07 16.22 7.43
CA ALA A 735 34.56 16.99 6.29
C ALA A 735 35.44 16.80 5.05
N ALA A 736 36.76 16.84 5.25
CA ALA A 736 37.72 16.53 4.20
C ALA A 736 37.54 15.10 3.69
N TYR A 737 37.35 14.12 4.57
CA TYR A 737 37.09 12.73 4.16
C TYR A 737 35.81 12.59 3.32
N GLY A 738 34.75 13.27 3.74
CA GLY A 738 33.43 13.26 3.12
C GLY A 738 33.31 14.08 1.84
N GLY A 739 34.28 14.95 1.53
CA GLY A 739 34.25 15.81 0.33
C GLY A 739 33.39 17.07 0.50
N HIS A 740 33.18 17.55 1.73
CA HIS A 740 32.27 18.67 2.01
C HIS A 740 33.00 20.01 2.13
N ILE A 741 33.35 20.62 1.00
CA ILE A 741 34.18 21.85 0.95
C ILE A 741 33.60 23.03 1.75
N ASP A 742 32.28 23.24 1.71
CA ASP A 742 31.65 24.35 2.44
C ASP A 742 31.80 24.18 3.97
N ILE A 743 31.73 22.93 4.44
CA ILE A 743 31.95 22.60 5.85
C ILE A 743 33.43 22.77 6.21
N VAL A 744 34.36 22.37 5.34
CA VAL A 744 35.80 22.63 5.52
C VAL A 744 36.05 24.13 5.68
N GLN A 745 35.50 24.95 4.77
CA GLN A 745 35.62 26.40 4.81
C GLN A 745 35.05 26.98 6.13
N LEU A 746 33.88 26.51 6.55
CA LEU A 746 33.24 26.98 7.78
C LEU A 746 34.06 26.61 9.02
N LEU A 747 34.59 25.39 9.10
CA LEU A 747 35.41 24.93 10.22
C LEU A 747 36.73 25.68 10.32
N LEU A 748 37.40 25.95 9.19
CA LEU A 748 38.60 26.79 9.12
C LEU A 748 38.31 28.21 9.61
N THR A 749 37.18 28.80 9.18
CA THR A 749 36.74 30.13 9.61
C THR A 749 36.43 30.17 11.12
N ASN A 750 36.06 29.01 11.70
CA ASN A 750 35.82 28.84 13.12
C ASN A 750 37.08 28.42 13.91
N GLY A 751 38.27 28.52 13.32
CA GLY A 751 39.55 28.29 13.98
C GLY A 751 39.91 26.82 14.19
N ALA A 752 39.57 25.94 13.25
CA ALA A 752 40.11 24.58 13.23
C ALA A 752 41.59 24.57 12.81
N ASP A 753 42.44 23.93 13.60
CA ASP A 753 43.90 23.91 13.46
C ASP A 753 44.41 22.57 12.87
N GLY A 754 43.59 21.52 12.81
CA GLY A 754 43.91 20.20 12.24
C GLY A 754 44.04 20.13 10.72
N LYS A 755 44.64 21.15 10.09
CA LYS A 755 44.71 21.33 8.62
C LYS A 755 45.61 20.30 7.94
N ASP A 756 46.70 19.90 8.59
CA ASP A 756 47.68 18.96 8.03
C ASP A 756 47.12 17.55 7.90
N GLU A 757 46.41 17.06 8.92
CA GLU A 757 45.71 15.79 8.84
C GLU A 757 44.54 15.86 7.85
N ALA A 758 43.82 16.98 7.80
CA ALA A 758 42.76 17.16 6.79
C ALA A 758 43.33 17.15 5.37
N LEU A 759 44.54 17.72 5.16
CA LEU A 759 45.23 17.72 3.87
C LEU A 759 45.60 16.31 3.45
N GLN A 760 46.14 15.51 4.38
CA GLN A 760 46.45 14.10 4.16
C GLN A 760 45.20 13.29 3.78
N VAL A 761 44.09 13.53 4.47
CA VAL A 761 42.81 12.84 4.20
C VAL A 761 42.21 13.26 2.86
N ALA A 762 42.23 14.55 2.51
CA ALA A 762 41.78 15.04 1.21
C ALA A 762 42.62 14.45 0.07
N ALA A 763 43.94 14.35 0.27
CA ALA A 763 44.87 13.72 -0.65
C ALA A 763 44.57 12.23 -0.84
N TYR A 764 44.34 11.49 0.25
CA TYR A 764 43.97 10.06 0.22
C TYR A 764 42.64 9.79 -0.51
N ARG A 765 41.67 10.70 -0.39
CA ARG A 765 40.31 10.53 -0.96
C ARG A 765 40.13 11.16 -2.34
N GLY A 766 41.11 11.90 -2.83
CA GLY A 766 41.07 12.52 -4.16
C GLY A 766 40.32 13.86 -4.23
N HIS A 767 40.09 14.53 -3.10
CA HIS A 767 39.33 15.79 -3.05
C HIS A 767 40.22 17.00 -3.34
N MET A 768 40.47 17.25 -4.63
CA MET A 768 41.38 18.29 -5.14
C MET A 768 41.05 19.72 -4.65
N ASP A 769 39.77 20.07 -4.65
CA ASP A 769 39.27 21.39 -4.26
C ASP A 769 39.48 21.67 -2.76
N ILE A 770 39.22 20.67 -1.91
CA ILE A 770 39.51 20.71 -0.48
C ILE A 770 41.02 20.78 -0.23
N LEU A 771 41.80 20.02 -0.98
CA LEU A 771 43.26 20.02 -0.88
C LEU A 771 43.84 21.41 -1.19
N GLN A 772 43.41 22.03 -2.29
CA GLN A 772 43.79 23.40 -2.65
C GLN A 772 43.37 24.41 -1.58
N LEU A 773 42.16 24.28 -1.05
CA LEU A 773 41.67 25.16 0.01
C LEU A 773 42.52 25.06 1.28
N LEU A 774 42.89 23.84 1.70
CA LEU A 774 43.72 23.62 2.89
C LEU A 774 45.14 24.17 2.71
N LEU A 775 45.76 23.97 1.54
CA LEU A 775 47.05 24.57 1.20
C LEU A 775 46.99 26.11 1.22
N ALA A 776 45.94 26.70 0.65
CA ALA A 776 45.73 28.15 0.66
C ALA A 776 45.54 28.71 2.08
N ASN A 777 45.09 27.87 3.03
CA ASN A 777 44.94 28.20 4.45
C ASN A 777 46.17 27.80 5.30
N GLY A 778 47.31 27.51 4.67
CA GLY A 778 48.59 27.29 5.34
C GLY A 778 48.78 25.89 5.92
N ALA A 779 48.24 24.86 5.28
CA ALA A 779 48.60 23.47 5.63
C ALA A 779 50.03 23.15 5.14
N ASP A 780 50.86 22.63 6.05
CA ASP A 780 52.29 22.37 5.84
C ASP A 780 52.60 20.87 5.72
N GLY A 781 51.65 19.97 6.01
CA GLY A 781 51.78 18.51 5.95
C GLY A 781 51.90 17.87 4.54
N LYS A 782 52.54 18.55 3.59
CA LYS A 782 52.57 18.19 2.15
C LYS A 782 53.24 16.84 1.86
N ASP A 783 54.29 16.47 2.60
CA ASP A 783 55.03 15.21 2.36
C ASP A 783 54.18 13.99 2.67
N LYS A 784 53.49 14.00 3.82
CA LYS A 784 52.54 12.93 4.16
C LYS A 784 51.35 12.95 3.20
N ALA A 785 50.86 14.12 2.80
CA ALA A 785 49.80 14.22 1.80
C ALA A 785 50.23 13.62 0.45
N LEU A 786 51.50 13.78 0.05
CA LEU A 786 52.05 13.20 -1.18
C LEU A 786 52.02 11.67 -1.10
N GLN A 787 52.45 11.10 0.04
CA GLN A 787 52.38 9.66 0.29
C GLN A 787 50.92 9.16 0.21
N GLN A 788 49.98 9.85 0.84
CA GLN A 788 48.57 9.48 0.83
C GLN A 788 47.92 9.60 -0.56
N ALA A 789 48.26 10.61 -1.35
CA ALA A 789 47.79 10.75 -2.74
C ALA A 789 48.36 9.65 -3.64
N ALA A 790 49.62 9.27 -3.42
CA ALA A 790 50.28 8.19 -4.14
C ALA A 790 49.64 6.84 -3.81
N HIS A 791 49.39 6.56 -2.53
CA HIS A 791 48.64 5.40 -2.07
C HIS A 791 47.21 5.34 -2.66
N GLY A 792 46.49 6.48 -2.65
CA GLY A 792 45.12 6.59 -3.18
C GLY A 792 45.00 6.57 -4.71
N GLY A 793 46.12 6.64 -5.45
CA GLY A 793 46.10 6.64 -6.92
C GLY A 793 45.72 7.99 -7.55
N HIS A 794 45.88 9.10 -6.84
CA HIS A 794 45.43 10.43 -7.27
C HIS A 794 46.54 11.25 -7.95
N ILE A 795 46.85 10.94 -9.21
CA ILE A 795 47.99 11.52 -9.95
C ILE A 795 47.98 13.05 -10.04
N ASP A 796 46.83 13.68 -10.24
CA ASP A 796 46.74 15.14 -10.35
C ASP A 796 47.08 15.82 -9.01
N ILE A 797 46.70 15.19 -7.89
CA ILE A 797 47.05 15.66 -6.54
C ILE A 797 48.54 15.47 -6.29
N VAL A 798 49.13 14.34 -6.73
CA VAL A 798 50.58 14.10 -6.67
C VAL A 798 51.33 15.22 -7.42
N GLN A 799 50.94 15.54 -8.65
CA GLN A 799 51.53 16.63 -9.42
C GLN A 799 51.40 17.98 -8.71
N LEU A 800 50.22 18.29 -8.16
CA LEU A 800 49.99 19.52 -7.43
C LEU A 800 50.87 19.61 -6.19
N LEU A 801 51.00 18.55 -5.39
CA LEU A 801 51.82 18.54 -4.18
C LEU A 801 53.32 18.67 -4.50
N LEU A 802 53.81 18.00 -5.55
CA LEU A 802 55.18 18.16 -6.04
C LEU A 802 55.47 19.61 -6.47
N SER A 803 54.56 20.22 -7.25
CA SER A 803 54.72 21.62 -7.66
C SER A 803 54.64 22.61 -6.50
N ASN A 804 54.05 22.20 -5.37
CA ASN A 804 54.01 22.96 -4.12
C ASN A 804 55.18 22.62 -3.16
N GLY A 805 56.21 21.92 -3.64
CA GLY A 805 57.46 21.66 -2.91
C GLY A 805 57.38 20.51 -1.91
N ALA A 806 56.58 19.47 -2.16
CA ALA A 806 56.63 18.25 -1.37
C ALA A 806 57.92 17.44 -1.69
N ASP A 807 58.67 17.08 -0.65
CA ASP A 807 59.98 16.45 -0.73
C ASP A 807 59.97 14.95 -0.38
N GLY A 808 58.89 14.42 0.22
CA GLY A 808 58.72 13.00 0.60
C GLY A 808 58.48 12.02 -0.56
N LYS A 809 59.23 12.14 -1.66
CA LYS A 809 58.99 11.43 -2.94
C LYS A 809 59.34 9.94 -2.88
N ASP A 810 60.35 9.55 -2.10
CA ASP A 810 60.79 8.17 -1.97
C ASP A 810 59.77 7.32 -1.21
N GLU A 811 59.22 7.84 -0.12
CA GLU A 811 58.11 7.20 0.59
C GLU A 811 56.85 7.14 -0.28
N ALA A 812 56.53 8.21 -1.02
CA ALA A 812 55.38 8.20 -1.93
C ALA A 812 55.55 7.18 -3.06
N LEU A 813 56.78 6.98 -3.56
CA LEU A 813 57.07 5.97 -4.57
C LEU A 813 56.81 4.58 -4.02
N ARG A 814 57.20 4.32 -2.77
CA ARG A 814 56.93 3.03 -2.10
C ARG A 814 55.44 2.73 -2.00
N GLU A 815 54.63 3.72 -1.61
CA GLU A 815 53.17 3.58 -1.54
C GLU A 815 52.53 3.35 -2.92
N ALA A 816 52.98 4.09 -3.95
CA ALA A 816 52.50 3.90 -5.32
C ALA A 816 52.83 2.49 -5.85
N VAL A 817 54.05 1.98 -5.59
CA VAL A 817 54.46 0.61 -5.96
C VAL A 817 53.66 -0.43 -5.20
N TYR A 818 53.43 -0.21 -3.90
CA TYR A 818 52.66 -1.13 -3.06
C TYR A 818 51.22 -1.32 -3.57
N GLU A 819 50.55 -0.23 -3.96
CA GLU A 819 49.18 -0.24 -4.50
C GLU A 819 49.10 -0.45 -6.03
N GLY A 820 50.25 -0.48 -6.73
CA GLY A 820 50.34 -0.76 -8.17
C GLY A 820 50.02 0.42 -9.09
N HIS A 821 50.18 1.65 -8.63
CA HIS A 821 49.86 2.89 -9.36
C HIS A 821 51.00 3.32 -10.30
N THR A 822 51.26 2.52 -11.34
CA THR A 822 52.38 2.70 -12.31
C THR A 822 52.56 4.10 -12.90
N ALA A 823 51.48 4.84 -13.17
CA ALA A 823 51.59 6.21 -13.70
C ALA A 823 52.15 7.20 -12.65
N ILE A 824 51.83 6.98 -11.37
CA ILE A 824 52.36 7.75 -10.25
C ILE A 824 53.81 7.36 -9.98
N GLU A 825 54.15 6.08 -10.08
CA GLU A 825 55.54 5.60 -9.96
C GLU A 825 56.44 6.31 -10.98
N GLN A 826 56.05 6.29 -12.26
CA GLN A 826 56.78 6.95 -13.34
C GLN A 826 56.91 8.46 -13.09
N LEU A 827 55.84 9.10 -12.60
CA LEU A 827 55.86 10.51 -12.27
C LEU A 827 56.83 10.83 -11.13
N LEU A 828 56.85 10.02 -10.06
CA LEU A 828 57.71 10.24 -8.90
C LEU A 828 59.19 10.01 -9.24
N VAL A 829 59.51 8.96 -10.00
CA VAL A 829 60.87 8.70 -10.51
C VAL A 829 61.32 9.85 -11.42
N ALA A 830 60.45 10.33 -12.31
CA ALA A 830 60.76 11.48 -13.17
C ALA A 830 61.01 12.78 -12.39
N ASN A 831 60.49 12.88 -11.16
CA ASN A 831 60.70 14.00 -10.25
C ASN A 831 61.82 13.75 -9.21
N GLY A 832 62.66 12.72 -9.43
CA GLY A 832 63.87 12.46 -8.65
C GLY A 832 63.67 11.60 -7.40
N ALA A 833 62.64 10.75 -7.36
CA ALA A 833 62.55 9.70 -6.34
C ALA A 833 63.54 8.56 -6.65
N ASP A 834 64.36 8.18 -5.68
CA ASP A 834 65.39 7.16 -5.82
C ASP A 834 64.83 5.78 -5.40
N GLY A 835 64.50 4.94 -6.38
CA GLY A 835 64.01 3.57 -6.16
C GLY A 835 65.08 2.57 -5.66
N PHE A 836 66.22 3.01 -5.13
CA PHE A 836 67.39 2.16 -4.85
C PHE A 836 67.57 1.74 -3.37
N GLN A 837 66.53 1.80 -2.56
CA GLN A 837 66.48 1.08 -1.27
C GLN A 837 65.28 0.13 -1.25
N PHE A 838 65.42 -1.01 -1.93
CA PHE A 838 64.53 -2.16 -1.78
C PHE A 838 65.36 -3.40 -1.43
#